data_AF-A0AB40BE88-F1
#
_entry.id   AF-A0AB40BE88-F1
#
_cell.length_a   1.000
_cell.length_b   1.000
_cell.length_c   1.000
_cell.angle_alpha   90.00
_cell.angle_beta   90.00
_cell.angle_gamma   90.00
#
_symmetry.space_group_name_H-M   'P 1'
#
loop_
_entity.id
_entity.type
_entity.pdbx_description
1 polymer ?
#
loop_
_entity_poly.entity_id
_entity_poly.type
_entity_poly.pdbx_seq_one_letter_code
_entity_poly.pdbx_strand_id
1 'polypeptide(L)'
;MLGSTSSDYPPVGLGSSGTLSHVYIQHPPLRCNIPETKGLYYDDGNKLLLSPTADQILSWKIAPTMQFDPPESDSINEGPILSMRCSLNRKFIGIKRSNHEIQFKNRETGEMFSRRCKPDSESILGFFWTDCPTCDLILVKTSGLDLLRYEHELNTFRLVESKRFSVSWYVYTHESRMILLASGMQCTVFYGFQFSSGGIIRLPKFEMTMTKAETNQKPVLTEDDVHIVTMYGRIYCLQLDRVGMLLYLYRFYRDAVVQQGSLPVYSGKIAVSVVDNVLLIHQVDAKVVILYDIFLDSLAPISAPLPLLLRSSSNSRRQKILQEDNTISAYGGTIYGDSWTFLVPDLICDVDNGLLWRIYLDLEAIAASSSDMPLVLEFLQRRKSEPTKIKQLCLAILRTIIVEKRPVSLVARAIDVLIGSYAHSVKMGNGLPGDKGLQRSPKSTGSRSYEEPGSQMNMQRHMEQESSGKEEHRQFIGTDASKTHADVSTSVAIGALKLAVSENVADLNLETVGTNSGRFLEKSFPTEREEIQVESSNTASGKSPLQSEELNNGPSTSASSQQGTQSPSVAISPEDMHNSVFAVVEEEMGGDPAYLVAIIVEFLRSVSKRNSKVHPNIYVMIIQLLAFNNRYPEIGMFLVNKILEPSKEVALQLLESGRQNLATHKLGVDMLRQLSLHHDYVTTLLQDGYYLEALRYAHKHKVITVRSSLFLEAALATREAQNLAAVLRFFSDFLPGFKETSDCSRYQRILVEMS
;
A
#
# COMPACT_ATOMS: atom_id res chain seq x y z
N MET A 1 20.72 41.65 19.03
CA MET A 1 20.71 41.25 17.61
C MET A 1 20.55 39.75 17.57
N LEU A 2 19.62 39.22 16.77
CA LEU A 2 19.32 37.80 16.67
C LEU A 2 19.26 37.45 15.18
N GLY A 3 19.98 36.41 14.76
CA GLY A 3 19.98 35.93 13.38
C GLY A 3 18.86 34.92 13.15
N SER A 4 18.09 35.09 12.08
CA SER A 4 17.06 34.16 11.64
C SER A 4 17.67 32.98 10.88
N THR A 5 17.43 31.76 11.34
CA THR A 5 17.68 30.53 10.56
C THR A 5 16.47 30.21 9.67
N SER A 6 16.73 29.87 8.41
CA SER A 6 15.70 29.48 7.43
C SER A 6 15.43 27.98 7.49
N SER A 7 14.18 27.58 7.81
CA SER A 7 13.73 26.20 7.75
C SER A 7 12.88 25.94 6.49
N ASP A 8 13.53 25.42 5.44
CA ASP A 8 12.85 25.04 4.18
C ASP A 8 12.10 23.71 4.31
N TYR A 9 10.99 23.73 5.05
CA TYR A 9 9.94 22.71 4.97
C TYR A 9 8.58 23.39 4.76
N PRO A 10 7.84 23.07 3.69
CA PRO A 10 6.48 23.57 3.52
C PRO A 10 5.58 22.94 4.59
N PRO A 11 4.82 23.72 5.38
CA PRO A 11 3.82 23.16 6.27
C PRO A 11 2.76 22.43 5.42
N VAL A 12 2.43 21.20 5.80
CA VAL A 12 1.32 20.43 5.21
C VAL A 12 0.01 21.03 5.74
N GLY A 13 -0.33 22.21 5.21
CA GLY A 13 -1.55 22.92 5.58
C GLY A 13 -2.78 22.15 5.09
N LEU A 14 -3.63 21.75 6.04
CA LEU A 14 -4.95 21.18 5.78
C LEU A 14 -5.70 22.03 4.73
N GLY A 15 -6.08 21.40 3.63
CA GLY A 15 -6.64 22.08 2.45
C GLY A 15 -7.90 22.87 2.79
N SER A 16 -7.93 24.16 2.44
CA SER A 16 -9.01 25.06 2.82
C SER A 16 -10.30 24.84 2.02
N SER A 17 -11.40 24.62 2.76
CA SER A 17 -12.80 24.80 2.32
C SER A 17 -13.17 24.14 0.99
N GLY A 18 -13.24 22.80 1.00
CA GLY A 18 -14.00 22.02 0.02
C GLY A 18 -15.01 21.12 0.74
N THR A 19 -16.06 20.69 0.06
CA THR A 19 -16.96 19.65 0.58
C THR A 19 -16.18 18.34 0.77
N LEU A 20 -16.13 17.84 2.01
CA LEU A 20 -15.39 16.62 2.32
C LEU A 20 -15.98 15.45 1.52
N SER A 21 -15.11 14.71 0.82
CA SER A 21 -15.47 13.44 0.20
C SER A 21 -14.25 12.54 0.04
N HIS A 22 -14.46 11.25 0.29
CA HIS A 22 -13.48 10.19 0.18
C HIS A 22 -13.26 9.69 -1.26
N VAL A 23 -14.17 10.03 -2.18
CA VAL A 23 -14.19 9.52 -3.57
C VAL A 23 -14.51 10.64 -4.53
N TYR A 24 -13.72 10.79 -5.58
CA TYR A 24 -13.92 11.85 -6.57
C TYR A 24 -13.71 11.42 -8.02
N ILE A 25 -14.37 12.14 -8.92
CA ILE A 25 -14.06 12.21 -10.35
C ILE A 25 -13.42 13.57 -10.63
N GLN A 26 -12.48 13.62 -11.57
CA GLN A 26 -11.71 14.84 -11.87
C GLN A 26 -11.99 15.37 -13.28
N HIS A 27 -12.26 16.67 -13.37
CA HIS A 27 -12.41 17.43 -14.61
C HIS A 27 -11.04 17.98 -15.06
N PRO A 28 -10.68 17.96 -16.36
CA PRO A 28 -11.53 17.58 -17.48
C PRO A 28 -11.71 16.05 -17.62
N PRO A 29 -12.93 15.57 -17.93
CA PRO A 29 -13.15 14.19 -18.36
C PRO A 29 -12.51 13.93 -19.72
N LEU A 30 -12.35 12.66 -20.08
CA LEU A 30 -12.14 12.27 -21.47
C LEU A 30 -13.46 12.48 -22.22
N ARG A 31 -13.49 13.41 -23.18
CA ARG A 31 -14.73 13.87 -23.84
C ARG A 31 -14.75 13.47 -25.32
N CYS A 32 -15.66 12.56 -25.69
CA CYS A 32 -15.92 12.16 -27.07
C CYS A 32 -16.78 13.23 -27.78
N ASN A 33 -16.17 14.33 -28.19
CA ASN A 33 -16.88 15.54 -28.61
C ASN A 33 -17.27 15.57 -30.10
N ILE A 34 -17.66 14.43 -30.68
CA ILE A 34 -17.78 14.25 -32.14
C ILE A 34 -19.26 14.13 -32.54
N PRO A 35 -19.84 15.10 -33.29
CA PRO A 35 -21.30 15.25 -33.44
C PRO A 35 -22.05 14.08 -34.10
N GLU A 36 -21.36 13.24 -34.87
CA GLU A 36 -21.98 12.17 -35.66
C GLU A 36 -22.00 10.80 -34.94
N THR A 37 -21.59 10.77 -33.68
CA THR A 37 -21.36 9.52 -32.94
C THR A 37 -22.65 8.87 -32.41
N LYS A 38 -22.72 7.54 -32.52
CA LYS A 38 -23.90 6.70 -32.24
C LYS A 38 -23.69 5.89 -30.96
N GLY A 39 -23.47 6.61 -29.85
CA GLY A 39 -23.20 6.06 -28.52
C GLY A 39 -21.72 5.71 -28.29
N LEU A 40 -21.43 5.20 -27.10
CA LEU A 40 -20.06 5.03 -26.59
C LEU A 40 -19.87 3.63 -26.01
N TYR A 41 -18.81 2.93 -26.42
CA TYR A 41 -18.54 1.53 -26.06
C TYR A 41 -17.15 1.40 -25.44
N TYR A 42 -17.01 0.53 -24.43
CA TYR A 42 -15.73 0.27 -23.76
C TYR A 42 -15.25 -1.15 -24.07
N ASP A 43 -14.08 -1.26 -24.71
CA ASP A 43 -13.37 -2.53 -24.84
C ASP A 43 -12.40 -2.67 -23.65
N ASP A 44 -12.88 -3.30 -22.59
CA ASP A 44 -12.09 -3.66 -21.41
C ASP A 44 -10.93 -4.62 -21.73
N GLY A 45 -10.98 -5.26 -22.91
CA GLY A 45 -9.91 -6.04 -23.54
C GLY A 45 -8.66 -5.23 -23.80
N ASN A 46 -8.77 -4.26 -24.70
CA ASN A 46 -7.66 -3.41 -25.15
C ASN A 46 -7.51 -2.10 -24.35
N LYS A 47 -8.39 -1.87 -23.36
CA LYS A 47 -8.60 -0.59 -22.66
C LYS A 47 -8.80 0.56 -23.65
N LEU A 48 -9.70 0.32 -24.62
CA LEU A 48 -10.11 1.30 -25.63
C LEU A 48 -11.50 1.85 -25.32
N LEU A 49 -11.66 3.16 -25.52
CA LEU A 49 -12.96 3.79 -25.75
C LEU A 49 -13.24 3.74 -27.26
N LEU A 50 -14.43 3.28 -27.66
CA LEU A 50 -14.84 3.15 -29.06
C LEU A 50 -16.12 3.96 -29.28
N SER A 51 -16.16 4.78 -30.33
CA SER A 51 -17.32 5.59 -30.69
C SER A 51 -17.58 5.53 -32.21
N PRO A 52 -18.66 4.87 -32.67
CA PRO A 52 -18.96 4.74 -34.10
C PRO A 52 -19.70 5.97 -34.65
N THR A 53 -19.37 6.39 -35.87
CA THR A 53 -20.09 7.42 -36.65
C THR A 53 -21.11 6.74 -37.58
N ALA A 54 -21.40 7.31 -38.76
CA ALA A 54 -22.12 6.62 -39.82
C ALA A 54 -21.26 5.64 -40.62
N ASP A 55 -19.99 5.99 -40.82
CA ASP A 55 -19.06 5.41 -41.80
C ASP A 55 -17.75 4.90 -41.18
N GLN A 56 -17.46 5.28 -39.93
CA GLN A 56 -16.23 4.97 -39.22
C GLN A 56 -16.47 4.53 -37.76
N ILE A 57 -15.44 3.96 -37.14
CA ILE A 57 -15.29 3.73 -35.71
C ILE A 57 -14.07 4.53 -35.28
N LEU A 58 -14.23 5.39 -34.29
CA LEU A 58 -13.14 6.16 -33.70
C LEU A 58 -12.75 5.52 -32.36
N SER A 59 -11.46 5.36 -32.11
CA SER A 59 -10.97 4.64 -30.94
C SER A 59 -9.80 5.32 -30.23
N TRP A 60 -9.95 5.48 -28.91
CA TRP A 60 -8.97 6.14 -28.03
C TRP A 60 -8.43 5.14 -27.01
N LYS A 61 -7.12 5.18 -26.75
CA LYS A 61 -6.49 4.37 -25.70
C LYS A 61 -6.64 5.06 -24.35
N ILE A 62 -7.30 4.40 -23.41
CA ILE A 62 -7.46 4.90 -22.04
C ILE A 62 -6.16 4.62 -21.27
N ALA A 63 -5.23 5.57 -21.33
CA ALA A 63 -3.97 5.52 -20.60
C ALA A 63 -4.14 6.04 -19.15
N PRO A 64 -3.31 5.59 -18.19
CA PRO A 64 -3.32 6.13 -16.83
C PRO A 64 -2.92 7.61 -16.75
N THR A 65 -2.16 8.09 -17.74
CA THR A 65 -1.69 9.47 -17.89
C THR A 65 -2.43 10.10 -19.07
N MET A 66 -2.89 11.35 -18.92
CA MET A 66 -3.68 12.08 -19.92
C MET A 66 -2.85 12.50 -21.15
N GLN A 67 -2.57 11.55 -22.04
CA GLN A 67 -2.04 11.83 -23.39
C GLN A 67 -3.22 11.86 -24.38
N PHE A 68 -3.45 13.03 -24.96
CA PHE A 68 -4.50 13.26 -25.96
C PHE A 68 -4.00 12.89 -27.37
N ASP A 69 -3.68 11.61 -27.55
CA ASP A 69 -3.40 11.05 -28.88
C ASP A 69 -4.66 11.16 -29.78
N PRO A 70 -4.51 11.42 -31.09
CA PRO A 70 -5.64 11.38 -32.01
C PRO A 70 -6.23 9.97 -32.10
N PRO A 71 -7.55 9.82 -32.31
CA PRO A 71 -8.18 8.50 -32.39
C PRO A 71 -7.66 7.67 -33.57
N GLU A 72 -7.42 6.38 -33.34
CA GLU A 72 -7.35 5.38 -34.42
C GLU A 72 -8.75 5.32 -35.08
N SER A 73 -8.85 5.58 -36.39
CA SER A 73 -10.11 5.49 -37.15
C SER A 73 -10.20 4.26 -38.06
N ASP A 74 -11.38 3.66 -38.11
CA ASP A 74 -11.68 2.46 -38.88
C ASP A 74 -12.96 2.62 -39.68
N SER A 75 -12.90 2.49 -41.01
CA SER A 75 -14.11 2.36 -41.83
C SER A 75 -15.02 1.22 -41.36
N ILE A 76 -16.33 1.45 -41.32
CA ILE A 76 -17.37 0.48 -40.95
C ILE A 76 -18.50 0.53 -41.98
N ASN A 77 -19.11 -0.61 -42.29
CA ASN A 77 -20.36 -0.62 -43.06
C ASN A 77 -21.51 -0.01 -42.24
N GLU A 78 -22.49 0.57 -42.92
CA GLU A 78 -23.75 0.98 -42.30
C GLU A 78 -24.48 -0.18 -41.59
N GLY A 79 -25.32 0.18 -40.63
CA GLY A 79 -26.18 -0.76 -39.90
C GLY A 79 -26.13 -0.55 -38.39
N PRO A 80 -27.03 -1.20 -37.63
CA PRO A 80 -27.03 -1.17 -36.17
C PRO A 80 -25.72 -1.72 -35.58
N ILE A 81 -25.41 -1.28 -34.37
CA ILE A 81 -24.30 -1.77 -33.54
C ILE A 81 -24.91 -2.03 -32.17
N LEU A 82 -24.78 -3.28 -31.68
CA LEU A 82 -25.29 -3.69 -30.35
C LEU A 82 -24.15 -3.89 -29.35
N SER A 83 -22.97 -4.29 -29.83
CA SER A 83 -21.74 -4.37 -29.05
C SER A 83 -20.54 -4.47 -29.99
N MET A 84 -19.40 -3.90 -29.59
CA MET A 84 -18.19 -3.87 -30.41
C MET A 84 -16.94 -4.06 -29.54
N ARG A 85 -16.01 -4.92 -29.97
CA ARG A 85 -14.79 -5.27 -29.23
C ARG A 85 -13.64 -5.58 -30.20
N CYS A 86 -12.45 -5.06 -29.93
CA CYS A 86 -11.26 -5.34 -30.72
C CYS A 86 -10.56 -6.62 -30.22
N SER A 87 -9.95 -7.37 -31.13
CA SER A 87 -9.06 -8.48 -30.77
C SER A 87 -7.88 -7.99 -29.92
N LEU A 88 -7.33 -8.82 -29.05
CA LEU A 88 -6.25 -8.43 -28.12
C LEU A 88 -4.93 -8.03 -28.81
N ASN A 89 -4.74 -8.45 -30.06
CA ASN A 89 -3.62 -8.06 -30.94
C ASN A 89 -3.98 -6.91 -31.90
N ARG A 90 -5.16 -6.29 -31.74
CA ARG A 90 -5.72 -5.21 -32.57
C ARG A 90 -5.82 -5.50 -34.08
N LYS A 91 -5.77 -6.76 -34.52
CA LYS A 91 -5.93 -7.15 -35.95
C LYS A 91 -7.39 -7.20 -36.42
N PHE A 92 -8.34 -7.43 -35.53
CA PHE A 92 -9.76 -7.57 -35.86
C PHE A 92 -10.66 -6.69 -34.99
N ILE A 93 -11.77 -6.25 -35.58
CA ILE A 93 -12.90 -5.66 -34.86
C ILE A 93 -14.08 -6.61 -35.02
N GLY A 94 -14.65 -7.08 -33.91
CA GLY A 94 -15.94 -7.75 -33.90
C GLY A 94 -17.06 -6.74 -33.63
N ILE A 95 -18.16 -6.83 -34.37
CA ILE A 95 -19.34 -5.95 -34.28
C ILE A 95 -20.61 -6.81 -34.27
N LYS A 96 -21.32 -6.88 -33.14
CA LYS A 96 -22.64 -7.52 -33.07
C LYS A 96 -23.65 -6.61 -33.78
N ARG A 97 -24.14 -7.05 -34.95
CA ARG A 97 -25.14 -6.32 -35.75
C ARG A 97 -26.56 -6.63 -35.33
N SER A 98 -26.81 -7.87 -34.93
CA SER A 98 -28.11 -8.35 -34.46
C SER A 98 -27.96 -9.45 -33.42
N ASN A 99 -29.07 -9.94 -32.87
CA ASN A 99 -29.07 -11.14 -32.03
C ASN A 99 -28.79 -12.44 -32.79
N HIS A 100 -28.49 -12.40 -34.11
CA HIS A 100 -28.10 -13.57 -34.89
C HIS A 100 -26.88 -13.33 -35.79
N GLU A 101 -26.27 -12.14 -35.80
CA GLU A 101 -25.12 -11.82 -36.66
C GLU A 101 -24.04 -10.99 -35.94
N ILE A 102 -22.79 -11.46 -36.04
CA ILE A 102 -21.59 -10.68 -35.75
C ILE A 102 -20.81 -10.51 -37.05
N GLN A 103 -20.48 -9.27 -37.39
CA GLN A 103 -19.55 -8.93 -38.45
C GLN A 103 -18.13 -8.82 -37.87
N PHE A 104 -17.14 -9.31 -38.61
CA PHE A 104 -15.72 -9.13 -38.31
C PHE A 104 -15.07 -8.33 -39.44
N LYS A 105 -14.30 -7.32 -39.08
CA LYS A 105 -13.40 -6.59 -40.00
C LYS A 105 -11.96 -6.94 -39.65
N ASN A 106 -11.17 -7.31 -40.65
CA ASN A 106 -9.72 -7.39 -40.54
C ASN A 106 -9.13 -5.99 -40.77
N ARG A 107 -8.39 -5.45 -39.78
CA ARG A 107 -7.71 -4.15 -39.88
C ARG A 107 -6.50 -4.19 -40.81
N GLU A 108 -5.90 -5.36 -41.05
CA GLU A 108 -4.69 -5.53 -41.87
C GLU A 108 -5.01 -5.71 -43.35
N THR A 109 -6.09 -6.42 -43.70
CA THR A 109 -6.52 -6.62 -45.10
C THR A 109 -7.69 -5.73 -45.52
N GLY A 110 -8.37 -5.09 -44.57
CA GLY A 110 -9.61 -4.32 -44.80
C GLY A 110 -10.85 -5.20 -45.05
N GLU A 111 -10.68 -6.51 -45.24
CA GLU A 111 -11.76 -7.44 -45.57
C GLU A 111 -12.76 -7.63 -44.42
N MET A 112 -14.01 -7.91 -44.79
CA MET A 112 -15.10 -8.12 -43.85
C MET A 112 -15.85 -9.42 -44.14
N PHE A 113 -16.11 -10.19 -43.08
CA PHE A 113 -16.90 -11.42 -43.11
C PHE A 113 -17.88 -11.46 -41.94
N SER A 114 -18.97 -12.22 -42.02
CA SER A 114 -19.94 -12.32 -40.93
C SER A 114 -20.21 -13.76 -40.48
N ARG A 115 -20.43 -13.91 -39.17
CA ARG A 115 -20.84 -15.16 -38.53
C ARG A 115 -22.31 -15.04 -38.17
N ARG A 116 -23.15 -15.83 -38.84
CA ARG A 116 -24.60 -15.88 -38.62
C ARG A 116 -25.03 -17.15 -37.90
N CYS A 117 -25.92 -17.01 -36.93
CA CYS A 117 -26.66 -18.10 -36.30
C CYS A 117 -28.01 -18.31 -37.00
N LYS A 118 -28.60 -19.50 -36.88
CA LYS A 118 -29.94 -19.77 -37.43
C LYS A 118 -31.00 -19.11 -36.53
N PRO A 119 -31.85 -18.19 -37.06
CA PRO A 119 -32.70 -17.32 -36.25
C PRO A 119 -33.70 -18.10 -35.38
N ASP A 120 -34.31 -19.15 -35.94
CA ASP A 120 -35.38 -19.91 -35.30
C ASP A 120 -34.90 -20.90 -34.20
N SER A 121 -33.59 -20.93 -33.91
CA SER A 121 -33.00 -21.93 -33.00
C SER A 121 -32.06 -21.39 -31.93
N GLU A 122 -31.26 -20.36 -32.22
CA GLU A 122 -30.25 -19.85 -31.30
C GLU A 122 -30.07 -18.34 -31.45
N SER A 123 -29.96 -17.63 -30.34
CA SER A 123 -29.63 -16.21 -30.28
C SER A 123 -28.25 -15.97 -29.67
N ILE A 124 -27.52 -15.03 -30.26
CA ILE A 124 -26.23 -14.51 -29.81
C ILE A 124 -26.50 -13.53 -28.66
N LEU A 125 -26.05 -13.89 -27.46
CA LEU A 125 -26.00 -12.97 -26.33
C LEU A 125 -24.86 -11.98 -26.54
N GLY A 126 -23.64 -12.47 -26.82
CA GLY A 126 -22.49 -11.62 -27.15
C GLY A 126 -21.24 -12.43 -27.50
N PHE A 127 -20.08 -11.79 -27.45
CA PHE A 127 -18.79 -12.40 -27.76
C PHE A 127 -17.64 -11.67 -27.03
N PHE A 128 -16.51 -12.34 -26.86
CA PHE A 128 -15.29 -11.72 -26.34
C PHE A 128 -14.03 -12.42 -26.84
N TRP A 129 -12.93 -11.68 -26.88
CA TRP A 129 -11.60 -12.15 -27.29
C TRP A 129 -10.81 -12.66 -26.08
N THR A 130 -9.95 -13.66 -26.29
CA THR A 130 -9.12 -14.27 -25.24
C THR A 130 -7.69 -14.55 -25.72
N ASP A 131 -6.77 -14.68 -24.77
CA ASP A 131 -5.37 -15.07 -24.96
C ASP A 131 -5.16 -16.59 -24.76
N CYS A 132 -6.24 -17.36 -24.73
CA CYS A 132 -6.22 -18.80 -24.51
C CYS A 132 -5.67 -19.57 -25.73
N PRO A 133 -4.67 -20.47 -25.58
CA PRO A 133 -4.00 -21.12 -26.71
C PRO A 133 -4.91 -22.00 -27.58
N THR A 134 -6.09 -22.40 -27.09
CA THR A 134 -7.06 -23.25 -27.80
C THR A 134 -7.91 -22.49 -28.83
N CYS A 135 -8.24 -21.23 -28.58
CA CYS A 135 -9.25 -20.46 -29.30
C CYS A 135 -9.06 -18.96 -29.07
N ASP A 136 -9.18 -18.14 -30.12
CA ASP A 136 -8.92 -16.70 -30.06
C ASP A 136 -10.18 -15.90 -29.65
N LEU A 137 -11.36 -16.48 -29.89
CA LEU A 137 -12.67 -15.84 -29.78
C LEU A 137 -13.67 -16.80 -29.11
N ILE A 138 -14.46 -16.28 -28.17
CA ILE A 138 -15.59 -16.98 -27.56
C ILE A 138 -16.90 -16.33 -28.02
N LEU A 139 -17.82 -17.14 -28.53
CA LEU A 139 -19.18 -16.74 -28.88
C LEU A 139 -20.16 -17.26 -27.83
N VAL A 140 -20.94 -16.36 -27.24
CA VAL A 140 -21.92 -16.66 -26.18
C VAL A 140 -23.33 -16.67 -26.77
N LYS A 141 -24.03 -17.79 -26.63
CA LYS A 141 -25.38 -18.02 -27.16
C LYS A 141 -26.32 -18.47 -26.04
N THR A 142 -27.63 -18.35 -26.27
CA THR A 142 -28.66 -18.93 -25.39
C THR A 142 -28.58 -20.46 -25.23
N SER A 143 -27.88 -21.14 -26.14
CA SER A 143 -27.59 -22.59 -26.09
C SER A 143 -26.22 -22.97 -25.51
N GLY A 144 -25.39 -22.00 -25.11
CA GLY A 144 -24.07 -22.23 -24.49
C GLY A 144 -22.94 -21.43 -25.13
N LEU A 145 -21.73 -22.02 -25.16
CA LEU A 145 -20.53 -21.39 -25.72
C LEU A 145 -20.02 -22.10 -26.97
N ASP A 146 -19.67 -21.33 -28.01
CA ASP A 146 -18.87 -21.80 -29.14
C ASP A 146 -17.45 -21.21 -29.03
N LEU A 147 -16.44 -22.08 -29.02
CA LEU A 147 -15.01 -21.73 -28.99
C LEU A 147 -14.52 -21.65 -30.43
N LEU A 148 -14.01 -20.49 -30.82
CA LEU A 148 -13.66 -20.17 -32.21
C LEU A 148 -12.16 -19.87 -32.35
N ARG A 149 -11.57 -20.31 -33.47
CA ARG A 149 -10.18 -19.99 -33.84
C ARG A 149 -10.13 -19.36 -35.22
N TYR A 150 -9.29 -18.37 -35.42
CA TYR A 150 -9.09 -17.77 -36.73
C TYR A 150 -8.35 -18.74 -37.68
N GLU A 151 -8.79 -18.77 -38.93
CA GLU A 151 -8.25 -19.61 -40.00
C GLU A 151 -7.86 -18.71 -41.18
N HIS A 152 -6.55 -18.43 -41.28
CA HIS A 152 -5.98 -17.45 -42.21
C HIS A 152 -6.31 -17.76 -43.67
N GLU A 153 -6.32 -19.04 -44.06
CA GLU A 153 -6.55 -19.50 -45.44
C GLU A 153 -7.97 -19.22 -45.95
N LEU A 154 -8.94 -19.11 -45.03
CA LEU A 154 -10.37 -18.92 -45.35
C LEU A 154 -10.90 -17.56 -44.87
N ASN A 155 -10.03 -16.70 -44.32
CA ASN A 155 -10.37 -15.47 -43.60
C ASN A 155 -11.65 -15.62 -42.73
N THR A 156 -11.67 -16.62 -41.85
CA THR A 156 -12.88 -16.92 -41.06
C THR A 156 -12.58 -17.51 -39.69
N PHE A 157 -13.62 -17.61 -38.86
CA PHE A 157 -13.55 -18.25 -37.54
C PHE A 157 -14.06 -19.69 -37.59
N ARG A 158 -13.15 -20.66 -37.56
CA ARG A 158 -13.50 -22.09 -37.48
C ARG A 158 -13.96 -22.47 -36.07
N LEU A 159 -14.90 -23.40 -35.97
CA LEU A 159 -15.38 -23.92 -34.70
C LEU A 159 -14.41 -24.98 -34.16
N VAL A 160 -13.95 -24.80 -32.93
CA VAL A 160 -13.05 -25.75 -32.23
C VAL A 160 -13.84 -26.64 -31.28
N GLU A 161 -14.76 -26.07 -30.50
CA GLU A 161 -15.58 -26.80 -29.53
C GLU A 161 -16.91 -26.07 -29.28
N SER A 162 -18.00 -26.80 -29.01
CA SER A 162 -19.26 -26.23 -28.52
C SER A 162 -19.63 -26.83 -27.16
N LYS A 163 -19.71 -26.00 -26.12
CA LYS A 163 -20.16 -26.39 -24.77
C LYS A 163 -21.63 -26.03 -24.62
N ARG A 164 -22.53 -27.02 -24.69
CA ARG A 164 -23.99 -26.82 -24.75
C ARG A 164 -24.67 -26.85 -23.37
N PHE A 165 -25.41 -25.80 -23.04
CA PHE A 165 -26.27 -25.65 -21.87
C PHE A 165 -27.11 -24.37 -22.00
N SER A 166 -28.30 -24.30 -21.40
CA SER A 166 -29.14 -23.10 -21.48
C SER A 166 -28.49 -21.92 -20.73
N VAL A 167 -28.43 -20.76 -21.40
CA VAL A 167 -27.92 -19.49 -20.84
C VAL A 167 -29.01 -18.42 -20.98
N SER A 168 -29.33 -17.75 -19.87
CA SER A 168 -30.28 -16.63 -19.84
C SER A 168 -29.59 -15.31 -20.17
N TRP A 169 -28.49 -15.02 -19.47
CA TRP A 169 -27.62 -13.85 -19.64
C TRP A 169 -26.19 -14.19 -19.20
N TYR A 170 -25.23 -13.29 -19.42
CA TYR A 170 -23.83 -13.51 -19.05
C TYR A 170 -23.13 -12.24 -18.58
N VAL A 171 -22.17 -12.38 -17.67
CA VAL A 171 -21.25 -11.31 -17.27
C VAL A 171 -19.81 -11.79 -17.52
N TYR A 172 -19.00 -10.96 -18.17
CA TYR A 172 -17.59 -11.23 -18.45
C TYR A 172 -16.76 -9.98 -18.15
N THR A 173 -15.62 -10.14 -17.47
CA THR A 173 -14.60 -9.10 -17.37
C THR A 173 -13.25 -9.63 -17.82
N HIS A 174 -12.59 -8.91 -18.72
CA HIS A 174 -11.28 -9.27 -19.25
C HIS A 174 -10.21 -9.25 -18.15
N GLU A 175 -10.34 -8.36 -17.17
CA GLU A 175 -9.44 -8.27 -16.01
C GLU A 175 -9.37 -9.58 -15.20
N SER A 176 -10.53 -10.18 -14.92
CA SER A 176 -10.61 -11.49 -14.25
C SER A 176 -10.34 -12.68 -15.19
N ARG A 177 -10.33 -12.42 -16.51
CA ARG A 177 -10.39 -13.42 -17.60
C ARG A 177 -11.59 -14.37 -17.50
N MET A 178 -12.64 -14.01 -16.76
CA MET A 178 -13.71 -14.92 -16.36
C MET A 178 -15.07 -14.50 -16.92
N ILE A 179 -15.84 -15.49 -17.35
CA ILE A 179 -17.28 -15.38 -17.64
C ILE A 179 -18.10 -16.15 -16.60
N LEU A 180 -19.24 -15.58 -16.21
CA LEU A 180 -20.33 -16.22 -15.51
C LEU A 180 -21.55 -16.29 -16.42
N LEU A 181 -22.18 -17.45 -16.48
CA LEU A 181 -23.32 -17.77 -17.34
C LEU A 181 -24.50 -18.16 -16.48
N ALA A 182 -25.52 -17.29 -16.40
CA ALA A 182 -26.71 -17.52 -15.60
C ALA A 182 -27.69 -18.46 -16.33
N SER A 183 -28.40 -19.29 -15.57
CA SER A 183 -29.23 -20.37 -16.10
C SER A 183 -30.46 -20.65 -15.24
N GLY A 184 -31.49 -21.23 -15.86
CA GLY A 184 -32.77 -21.54 -15.21
C GLY A 184 -33.72 -20.35 -15.08
N MET A 185 -34.98 -20.62 -14.72
CA MET A 185 -36.09 -19.65 -14.71
C MET A 185 -35.92 -18.48 -13.73
N GLN A 186 -34.96 -18.56 -12.80
CA GLN A 186 -34.69 -17.53 -11.79
C GLN A 186 -33.26 -16.97 -11.92
N CYS A 187 -32.48 -17.47 -12.89
CA CYS A 187 -31.08 -17.09 -13.14
C CYS A 187 -30.11 -17.30 -11.95
N THR A 188 -30.52 -18.03 -10.90
CA THR A 188 -29.72 -18.32 -9.70
C THR A 188 -28.57 -19.30 -9.95
N VAL A 189 -28.65 -20.11 -11.00
CA VAL A 189 -27.70 -21.21 -11.28
C VAL A 189 -26.63 -20.78 -12.26
N PHE A 190 -25.36 -20.93 -11.89
CA PHE A 190 -24.23 -20.42 -12.65
C PHE A 190 -23.28 -21.50 -13.18
N TYR A 191 -22.78 -21.27 -14.40
CA TYR A 191 -21.61 -21.92 -14.96
C TYR A 191 -20.49 -20.89 -15.14
N GLY A 192 -19.36 -21.08 -14.46
CA GLY A 192 -18.19 -20.20 -14.56
C GLY A 192 -17.06 -20.82 -15.39
N PHE A 193 -16.42 -19.99 -16.23
CA PHE A 193 -15.23 -20.38 -16.98
C PHE A 193 -14.20 -19.23 -16.98
N GLN A 194 -12.93 -19.54 -16.77
CA GLN A 194 -11.82 -18.61 -16.91
C GLN A 194 -10.97 -19.00 -18.12
N PHE A 195 -10.71 -18.05 -19.02
CA PHE A 195 -10.01 -18.24 -20.29
C PHE A 195 -8.67 -17.48 -20.27
N SER A 196 -7.59 -18.19 -19.97
CA SER A 196 -6.25 -17.63 -19.78
C SER A 196 -5.25 -18.21 -20.76
N SER A 197 -4.07 -17.58 -20.88
CA SER A 197 -2.90 -18.16 -21.55
C SER A 197 -2.47 -19.52 -20.99
N GLY A 198 -2.79 -19.83 -19.73
CA GLY A 198 -2.62 -21.15 -19.11
C GLY A 198 -3.69 -22.18 -19.49
N GLY A 199 -4.63 -21.83 -20.37
CA GLY A 199 -5.76 -22.66 -20.78
C GLY A 199 -7.08 -22.27 -20.11
N ILE A 200 -8.08 -23.14 -20.28
CA ILE A 200 -9.45 -22.95 -19.79
C ILE A 200 -9.65 -23.65 -18.45
N ILE A 201 -10.05 -22.90 -17.43
CA ILE A 201 -10.46 -23.42 -16.13
C ILE A 201 -11.99 -23.35 -16.05
N ARG A 202 -12.66 -24.47 -15.72
CA ARG A 202 -14.09 -24.52 -15.46
C ARG A 202 -14.32 -24.51 -13.95
N LEU A 203 -15.09 -23.56 -13.44
CA LEU A 203 -15.54 -23.57 -12.05
C LEU A 203 -16.57 -24.69 -11.81
N PRO A 204 -16.71 -25.20 -10.57
CA PRO A 204 -17.87 -26.00 -10.20
C PRO A 204 -19.17 -25.29 -10.57
N LYS A 205 -20.21 -26.05 -10.94
CA LYS A 205 -21.57 -25.50 -11.03
C LYS A 205 -22.00 -25.08 -9.62
N PHE A 206 -22.43 -23.84 -9.47
CA PHE A 206 -22.92 -23.30 -8.19
C PHE A 206 -24.28 -22.63 -8.36
N GLU A 207 -24.95 -22.36 -7.24
CA GLU A 207 -26.22 -21.63 -7.19
C GLU A 207 -26.10 -20.52 -6.14
N MET A 208 -26.59 -19.33 -6.49
CA MET A 208 -26.61 -18.15 -5.62
C MET A 208 -27.88 -18.14 -4.77
N THR A 209 -27.73 -17.91 -3.47
CA THR A 209 -28.86 -17.84 -2.53
C THR A 209 -29.53 -16.47 -2.56
N MET A 210 -30.82 -16.42 -2.85
CA MET A 210 -31.67 -15.22 -2.75
C MET A 210 -32.57 -15.30 -1.52
N THR A 211 -32.78 -14.18 -0.84
CA THR A 211 -33.83 -14.04 0.19
C THR A 211 -35.20 -14.25 -0.45
N LYS A 212 -36.07 -15.00 0.24
CA LYS A 212 -37.43 -15.24 -0.23
C LYS A 212 -38.26 -13.97 -0.05
N ALA A 213 -38.85 -13.47 -1.14
CA ALA A 213 -39.86 -12.42 -1.06
C ALA A 213 -41.10 -12.93 -0.29
N GLU A 214 -41.78 -12.01 0.42
CA GLU A 214 -43.04 -12.30 1.12
C GLU A 214 -44.22 -12.48 0.13
N THR A 215 -44.09 -11.92 -1.08
CA THR A 215 -45.03 -12.12 -2.18
C THR A 215 -44.73 -13.41 -2.94
N ASN A 216 -45.75 -14.00 -3.56
CA ASN A 216 -45.61 -15.23 -4.37
C ASN A 216 -44.76 -15.07 -5.66
N GLN A 217 -44.13 -13.91 -5.88
CA GLN A 217 -43.18 -13.67 -6.95
C GLN A 217 -41.77 -14.03 -6.46
N LYS A 218 -41.19 -15.10 -7.00
CA LYS A 218 -39.80 -15.44 -6.73
C LYS A 218 -38.88 -14.42 -7.44
N PRO A 219 -37.83 -13.91 -6.78
CA PRO A 219 -36.93 -12.93 -7.39
C PRO A 219 -36.07 -13.59 -8.48
N VAL A 220 -36.09 -13.00 -9.68
CA VAL A 220 -35.25 -13.38 -10.81
C VAL A 220 -34.01 -12.49 -10.81
N LEU A 221 -32.82 -13.10 -10.83
CA LEU A 221 -31.54 -12.40 -10.84
C LEU A 221 -31.23 -11.84 -12.25
N THR A 222 -30.85 -10.57 -12.35
CA THR A 222 -30.45 -9.91 -13.63
C THR A 222 -28.92 -9.77 -13.74
N GLU A 223 -28.44 -9.38 -14.92
CA GLU A 223 -27.01 -9.08 -15.11
C GLU A 223 -26.53 -7.86 -14.30
N ASP A 224 -27.40 -6.90 -14.00
CA ASP A 224 -27.12 -5.78 -13.09
C ASP A 224 -26.91 -6.22 -11.63
N ASP A 225 -27.43 -7.38 -11.23
CA ASP A 225 -27.28 -7.89 -9.86
C ASP A 225 -25.92 -8.54 -9.61
N VAL A 226 -25.11 -8.78 -10.66
CA VAL A 226 -23.90 -9.62 -10.57
C VAL A 226 -22.67 -8.92 -11.14
N HIS A 227 -21.64 -8.75 -10.31
CA HIS A 227 -20.40 -8.07 -10.70
C HIS A 227 -19.18 -8.95 -10.42
N ILE A 228 -18.31 -9.13 -11.42
CA ILE A 228 -17.02 -9.82 -11.28
C ILE A 228 -15.92 -8.79 -11.06
N VAL A 229 -15.27 -8.82 -9.90
CA VAL A 229 -14.24 -7.85 -9.51
C VAL A 229 -12.95 -8.54 -9.06
N THR A 230 -11.80 -7.92 -9.29
CA THR A 230 -10.50 -8.39 -8.77
C THR A 230 -10.05 -7.49 -7.64
N MET A 231 -9.77 -8.07 -6.47
CA MET A 231 -9.27 -7.34 -5.30
C MET A 231 -8.08 -8.09 -4.71
N TYR A 232 -6.93 -7.42 -4.56
CA TYR A 232 -5.69 -8.00 -4.05
C TYR A 232 -5.24 -9.30 -4.75
N GLY A 233 -5.44 -9.38 -6.07
CA GLY A 233 -5.10 -10.56 -6.86
C GLY A 233 -6.02 -11.78 -6.64
N ARG A 234 -7.19 -11.58 -6.02
CA ARG A 234 -8.25 -12.58 -5.85
C ARG A 234 -9.49 -12.15 -6.62
N ILE A 235 -10.15 -13.10 -7.27
CA ILE A 235 -11.39 -12.85 -8.02
C ILE A 235 -12.59 -13.07 -7.10
N TYR A 236 -13.49 -12.11 -7.09
CA TYR A 236 -14.76 -12.16 -6.38
C TYR A 236 -15.92 -11.96 -7.35
N CYS A 237 -17.03 -12.62 -7.06
CA CYS A 237 -18.34 -12.32 -7.60
C CYS A 237 -19.18 -11.71 -6.50
N LEU A 238 -19.78 -10.57 -6.80
CA LEU A 238 -20.71 -9.86 -5.93
C LEU A 238 -22.12 -10.14 -6.45
N GLN A 239 -23.04 -10.48 -5.54
CA GLN A 239 -24.46 -10.73 -5.86
C GLN A 239 -25.33 -9.80 -5.03
N LEU A 240 -26.08 -8.92 -5.69
CA LEU A 240 -27.07 -8.07 -5.05
C LEU A 240 -28.35 -8.86 -4.74
N ASP A 241 -28.68 -8.96 -3.46
CA ASP A 241 -29.99 -9.41 -3.00
C ASP A 241 -30.85 -8.19 -2.66
N ARG A 242 -31.65 -7.75 -3.63
CA ARG A 242 -32.57 -6.60 -3.50
C ARG A 242 -33.71 -6.83 -2.50
N VAL A 243 -33.93 -8.07 -2.05
CA VAL A 243 -34.94 -8.40 -1.03
C VAL A 243 -34.30 -8.37 0.37
N GLY A 244 -33.12 -8.95 0.52
CA GLY A 244 -32.35 -8.93 1.76
C GLY A 244 -31.62 -7.60 2.05
N MET A 245 -31.49 -6.71 1.05
CA MET A 245 -30.65 -5.51 1.08
C MET A 245 -29.18 -5.80 1.44
N LEU A 246 -28.66 -6.87 0.84
CA LEU A 246 -27.29 -7.37 1.03
C LEU A 246 -26.57 -7.54 -0.30
N LEU A 247 -25.26 -7.27 -0.30
CA LEU A 247 -24.34 -7.64 -1.37
C LEU A 247 -23.49 -8.83 -0.89
N TYR A 248 -23.77 -10.03 -1.39
CA TYR A 248 -23.02 -11.24 -1.03
C TYR A 248 -21.68 -11.32 -1.75
N LEU A 249 -20.61 -11.68 -1.02
CA LEU A 249 -19.25 -11.80 -1.54
C LEU A 249 -18.91 -13.29 -1.74
N TYR A 250 -18.90 -13.77 -2.98
CA TYR A 250 -18.38 -15.09 -3.33
C TYR A 250 -16.94 -14.95 -3.82
N ARG A 251 -15.99 -15.62 -3.16
CA ARG A 251 -14.62 -15.75 -3.65
C ARG A 251 -14.51 -16.96 -4.55
N PHE A 252 -13.85 -16.79 -5.68
CA PHE A 252 -13.54 -17.88 -6.59
C PHE A 252 -12.13 -18.43 -6.37
N TYR A 253 -12.04 -19.75 -6.39
CA TYR A 253 -10.82 -20.55 -6.43
C TYR A 253 -10.82 -21.38 -7.73
N ARG A 254 -9.76 -22.12 -8.01
CA ARG A 254 -9.66 -22.96 -9.22
C ARG A 254 -10.71 -24.07 -9.27
N ASP A 255 -11.12 -24.54 -8.10
CA ASP A 255 -11.82 -25.79 -7.82
C ASP A 255 -13.00 -25.61 -6.85
N ALA A 256 -13.20 -24.39 -6.32
CA ALA A 256 -14.25 -24.07 -5.35
C ALA A 256 -14.81 -22.65 -5.52
N VAL A 257 -16.06 -22.47 -5.11
CA VAL A 257 -16.72 -21.16 -4.95
C VAL A 257 -17.14 -21.06 -3.49
N VAL A 258 -16.71 -19.99 -2.79
CA VAL A 258 -16.90 -19.86 -1.33
C VAL A 258 -17.50 -18.49 -1.01
N GLN A 259 -18.71 -18.47 -0.47
CA GLN A 259 -19.32 -17.27 0.11
C GLN A 259 -18.50 -16.86 1.35
N GLN A 260 -17.90 -15.67 1.32
CA GLN A 260 -17.04 -15.15 2.40
C GLN A 260 -17.76 -14.19 3.35
N GLY A 261 -18.94 -13.68 2.95
CA GLY A 261 -19.73 -12.77 3.77
C GLY A 261 -20.77 -11.99 2.95
N SER A 262 -21.31 -10.94 3.56
CA SER A 262 -22.28 -10.02 2.98
C SER A 262 -22.03 -8.60 3.47
N LEU A 263 -22.21 -7.61 2.60
CA LEU A 263 -22.12 -6.18 2.95
C LEU A 263 -23.52 -5.54 2.87
N PRO A 264 -23.88 -4.61 3.79
CA PRO A 264 -25.19 -3.96 3.76
C PRO A 264 -25.31 -2.99 2.58
N VAL A 265 -26.51 -2.97 1.99
CA VAL A 265 -26.94 -2.09 0.91
C VAL A 265 -28.15 -1.26 1.40
N TYR A 266 -28.32 -0.05 0.87
CA TYR A 266 -29.29 0.94 1.34
C TYR A 266 -30.14 1.55 0.20
N SER A 267 -30.02 1.00 -1.01
CA SER A 267 -30.68 1.44 -2.24
C SER A 267 -30.93 0.23 -3.15
N GLY A 268 -32.05 0.23 -3.88
CA GLY A 268 -32.38 -0.84 -4.81
C GLY A 268 -31.55 -0.81 -6.10
N LYS A 269 -30.81 0.28 -6.35
CA LYS A 269 -29.94 0.51 -7.52
C LYS A 269 -28.53 0.82 -7.00
N ILE A 270 -27.65 -0.18 -6.99
CA ILE A 270 -26.22 0.06 -6.71
C ILE A 270 -25.41 0.09 -8.02
N ALA A 271 -24.19 0.59 -7.91
CA ALA A 271 -23.11 0.26 -8.83
C ALA A 271 -21.84 -0.07 -8.04
N VAL A 272 -20.90 -0.80 -8.64
CA VAL A 272 -19.64 -1.18 -8.00
C VAL A 272 -18.44 -0.72 -8.80
N SER A 273 -17.45 -0.21 -8.07
CA SER A 273 -16.11 0.10 -8.58
C SER A 273 -15.05 -0.51 -7.65
N VAL A 274 -13.84 -0.71 -8.15
CA VAL A 274 -12.66 -1.07 -7.34
C VAL A 274 -11.53 -0.10 -7.64
N VAL A 275 -11.09 0.67 -6.65
CA VAL A 275 -9.99 1.63 -6.79
C VAL A 275 -8.89 1.24 -5.83
N ASP A 276 -7.70 0.94 -6.35
CA ASP A 276 -6.53 0.47 -5.60
C ASP A 276 -6.87 -0.61 -4.53
N ASN A 277 -7.59 -1.65 -4.96
CA ASN A 277 -8.04 -2.79 -4.15
C ASN A 277 -9.09 -2.45 -3.06
N VAL A 278 -9.59 -1.21 -3.00
CA VAL A 278 -10.76 -0.83 -2.19
C VAL A 278 -12.04 -1.11 -2.98
N LEU A 279 -13.02 -1.74 -2.35
CA LEU A 279 -14.35 -1.91 -2.91
C LEU A 279 -15.19 -0.65 -2.66
N LEU A 280 -15.69 -0.05 -3.74
CA LEU A 280 -16.61 1.09 -3.72
C LEU A 280 -18.01 0.58 -4.04
N ILE A 281 -18.94 0.66 -3.08
CA ILE A 281 -20.36 0.43 -3.34
C ILE A 281 -21.04 1.79 -3.47
N HIS A 282 -21.42 2.14 -4.69
CA HIS A 282 -22.17 3.34 -5.01
C HIS A 282 -23.66 3.07 -4.76
N GLN A 283 -24.26 3.75 -3.77
CA GLN A 283 -25.70 3.71 -3.52
C GLN A 283 -26.34 4.78 -4.41
N VAL A 284 -26.81 4.40 -5.61
CA VAL A 284 -27.11 5.36 -6.69
C VAL A 284 -28.25 6.31 -6.28
N ASP A 285 -29.33 5.78 -5.71
CA ASP A 285 -30.49 6.57 -5.27
C ASP A 285 -30.13 7.52 -4.11
N ALA A 286 -29.29 7.06 -3.17
CA ALA A 286 -28.83 7.82 -2.01
C ALA A 286 -27.64 8.75 -2.32
N LYS A 287 -27.07 8.66 -3.53
CA LYS A 287 -25.93 9.44 -4.06
C LYS A 287 -24.62 9.39 -3.23
N VAL A 288 -24.48 8.41 -2.34
CA VAL A 288 -23.27 8.20 -1.50
C VAL A 288 -22.46 6.97 -1.94
N VAL A 289 -21.16 6.99 -1.65
CA VAL A 289 -20.25 5.85 -1.85
C VAL A 289 -19.85 5.28 -0.49
N ILE A 290 -19.93 3.97 -0.34
CA ILE A 290 -19.45 3.23 0.83
C ILE A 290 -18.13 2.53 0.45
N LEU A 291 -17.12 2.67 1.30
CA LEU A 291 -15.78 2.11 1.09
C LEU A 291 -15.54 0.89 1.98
N TYR A 292 -15.09 -0.22 1.40
CA TYR A 292 -14.73 -1.44 2.12
C TYR A 292 -13.34 -1.93 1.71
N ASP A 293 -12.50 -2.26 2.69
CA ASP A 293 -11.26 -3.01 2.49
C ASP A 293 -11.50 -4.44 2.95
N ILE A 294 -11.60 -5.36 1.99
CA ILE A 294 -11.89 -6.79 2.22
C ILE A 294 -10.77 -7.56 2.94
N PHE A 295 -9.64 -6.91 3.26
CA PHE A 295 -8.61 -7.44 4.15
C PHE A 295 -8.73 -6.91 5.60
N LEU A 296 -9.79 -6.16 5.94
CA LEU A 296 -10.17 -5.88 7.32
C LEU A 296 -11.20 -6.91 7.79
N ASP A 297 -10.86 -7.67 8.84
CA ASP A 297 -11.68 -8.79 9.35
C ASP A 297 -13.08 -8.38 9.83
N SER A 298 -13.32 -7.09 10.05
CA SER A 298 -14.60 -6.54 10.50
C SER A 298 -15.68 -6.45 9.41
N LEU A 299 -15.30 -6.47 8.12
CA LEU A 299 -16.16 -6.10 6.98
C LEU A 299 -16.90 -4.76 7.14
N ALA A 300 -16.44 -3.89 8.05
CA ALA A 300 -17.04 -2.58 8.29
C ALA A 300 -16.62 -1.56 7.21
N PRO A 301 -17.41 -0.50 6.97
CA PRO A 301 -16.97 0.63 6.17
C PRO A 301 -15.70 1.26 6.74
N ILE A 302 -14.74 1.61 5.87
CA ILE A 302 -13.46 2.23 6.25
C ILE A 302 -13.69 3.62 6.89
N SER A 303 -14.73 4.30 6.43
CA SER A 303 -15.07 5.68 6.75
C SER A 303 -16.57 5.88 6.61
N ALA A 304 -17.10 7.02 7.07
CA ALA A 304 -18.48 7.40 6.81
C ALA A 304 -18.79 7.41 5.28
N PRO A 305 -19.98 6.95 4.84
CA PRO A 305 -20.42 7.13 3.46
C PRO A 305 -20.55 8.61 3.11
N LEU A 306 -19.92 9.05 2.01
CA LEU A 306 -19.98 10.44 1.54
C LEU A 306 -20.34 10.50 0.04
N PRO A 307 -20.88 11.63 -0.46
CA PRO A 307 -21.22 11.79 -1.87
C PRO A 307 -20.00 11.70 -2.79
N LEU A 308 -20.21 11.19 -4.02
CA LEU A 308 -19.19 11.24 -5.07
C LEU A 308 -18.95 12.69 -5.49
N LEU A 309 -17.71 13.18 -5.33
CA LEU A 309 -17.36 14.58 -5.59
C LEU A 309 -16.82 14.79 -7.01
N LEU A 310 -17.26 15.85 -7.68
CA LEU A 310 -16.62 16.36 -8.90
C LEU A 310 -15.56 17.41 -8.53
N ARG A 311 -14.30 17.17 -8.91
CA ARG A 311 -13.18 18.12 -8.69
C ARG A 311 -12.77 18.80 -9.99
N SER A 312 -12.67 20.13 -9.97
CA SER A 312 -12.06 20.89 -11.07
C SER A 312 -10.52 20.88 -10.97
N SER A 313 -9.83 20.70 -12.10
CA SER A 313 -8.37 20.77 -12.19
C SER A 313 -7.87 22.22 -11.98
N SER A 314 -7.52 22.54 -10.72
CA SER A 314 -7.05 23.85 -10.27
C SER A 314 -5.61 24.21 -10.67
N ASN A 315 -5.27 24.06 -11.96
CA ASN A 315 -3.95 24.35 -12.53
C ASN A 315 -3.61 25.85 -12.67
N SER A 316 -4.26 26.74 -11.91
CA SER A 316 -3.84 28.13 -11.73
C SER A 316 -4.06 28.58 -10.29
N ARG A 317 -2.97 29.02 -9.63
CA ARG A 317 -3.04 29.75 -8.34
C ARG A 317 -3.31 31.26 -8.52
N ARG A 318 -3.66 31.72 -9.73
CA ARG A 318 -4.10 33.09 -10.01
C ARG A 318 -5.59 33.05 -10.37
N GLN A 319 -6.38 33.91 -9.71
CA GLN A 319 -7.86 33.98 -9.70
C GLN A 319 -8.58 33.06 -8.67
N LYS A 320 -8.18 33.11 -7.39
CA LYS A 320 -9.13 32.93 -6.27
C LYS A 320 -9.67 34.30 -5.85
N ILE A 321 -10.79 34.70 -6.45
CA ILE A 321 -11.78 35.73 -6.05
C ILE A 321 -12.80 35.76 -7.21
N LEU A 322 -14.11 35.73 -6.91
CA LEU A 322 -15.21 35.61 -7.88
C LEU A 322 -15.21 34.31 -8.72
N GLN A 323 -15.46 33.14 -8.10
CA GLN A 323 -16.17 31.99 -8.68
C GLN A 323 -16.29 30.83 -7.65
N GLU A 324 -17.38 30.78 -6.89
CA GLU A 324 -17.74 29.61 -6.08
C GLU A 324 -19.02 28.93 -6.61
N ASP A 325 -20.00 29.71 -7.11
CA ASP A 325 -21.25 29.21 -7.70
C ASP A 325 -21.10 28.48 -9.05
N ASN A 326 -19.99 28.68 -9.78
CA ASN A 326 -19.78 28.13 -11.13
C ASN A 326 -19.22 26.68 -11.16
N THR A 327 -19.01 26.05 -10.02
CA THR A 327 -18.48 24.67 -9.98
C THR A 327 -19.44 23.65 -10.58
N ILE A 328 -20.76 23.90 -10.50
CA ILE A 328 -21.81 23.07 -11.12
C ILE A 328 -21.98 23.39 -12.61
N SER A 329 -21.71 24.62 -13.07
CA SER A 329 -21.93 25.02 -14.47
C SER A 329 -20.88 24.47 -15.45
N ALA A 330 -19.73 23.97 -14.97
CA ALA A 330 -18.70 23.32 -15.79
C ALA A 330 -19.09 21.91 -16.28
N TYR A 331 -19.98 21.22 -15.57
CA TYR A 331 -20.56 19.93 -15.97
C TYR A 331 -22.08 20.03 -15.84
N GLY A 332 -22.76 20.37 -16.93
CA GLY A 332 -24.22 20.55 -16.98
C GLY A 332 -25.05 19.26 -16.82
N GLY A 333 -24.45 18.17 -16.39
CA GLY A 333 -25.12 16.89 -16.13
C GLY A 333 -25.35 16.66 -14.63
N THR A 334 -26.17 15.65 -14.31
CA THR A 334 -26.43 15.27 -12.91
C THR A 334 -25.46 14.16 -12.48
N ILE A 335 -24.88 14.27 -11.28
CA ILE A 335 -24.10 13.16 -10.68
C ILE A 335 -25.08 12.01 -10.37
N TYR A 336 -24.75 10.81 -10.86
CA TYR A 336 -25.66 9.66 -10.96
C TYR A 336 -26.87 9.93 -11.87
N GLY A 337 -26.65 10.50 -13.06
CA GLY A 337 -27.65 10.52 -14.14
C GLY A 337 -27.97 9.10 -14.65
N ASP A 338 -29.17 8.87 -15.17
CA ASP A 338 -29.60 7.50 -15.53
C ASP A 338 -28.84 6.85 -16.70
N SER A 339 -28.14 7.65 -17.50
CA SER A 339 -27.22 7.21 -18.56
C SER A 339 -25.79 6.92 -18.09
N TRP A 340 -25.50 7.02 -16.78
CA TRP A 340 -24.21 6.67 -16.21
C TRP A 340 -24.02 5.15 -16.11
N THR A 341 -23.18 4.60 -16.99
CA THR A 341 -22.74 3.19 -16.94
C THR A 341 -21.42 3.09 -16.16
N PHE A 342 -21.41 2.27 -15.10
CA PHE A 342 -20.20 2.01 -14.31
C PHE A 342 -19.39 0.87 -14.96
N LEU A 343 -18.09 1.10 -15.14
CA LEU A 343 -17.19 0.23 -15.87
C LEU A 343 -16.06 -0.21 -14.95
N VAL A 344 -16.21 -1.42 -14.38
CA VAL A 344 -15.22 -2.07 -13.51
C VAL A 344 -13.85 -2.12 -14.21
N PRO A 345 -12.75 -1.68 -13.57
CA PRO A 345 -12.65 -1.38 -12.14
C PRO A 345 -13.01 0.08 -11.76
N ASP A 346 -12.58 1.09 -12.51
CA ASP A 346 -12.45 2.47 -12.00
C ASP A 346 -12.99 3.58 -12.92
N LEU A 347 -13.89 3.26 -13.85
CA LEU A 347 -14.40 4.19 -14.87
C LEU A 347 -15.93 4.40 -14.80
N ILE A 348 -16.40 5.58 -15.19
CA ILE A 348 -17.82 5.90 -15.37
C ILE A 348 -18.03 6.49 -16.77
N CYS A 349 -18.91 5.88 -17.56
CA CYS A 349 -19.31 6.33 -18.88
C CYS A 349 -20.66 7.06 -18.79
N ASP A 350 -20.64 8.37 -19.02
CA ASP A 350 -21.82 9.22 -19.19
C ASP A 350 -22.18 9.27 -20.67
N VAL A 351 -23.17 8.46 -21.07
CA VAL A 351 -23.49 8.24 -22.48
C VAL A 351 -24.13 9.47 -23.13
N ASP A 352 -25.01 10.18 -22.42
CA ASP A 352 -25.72 11.34 -22.98
C ASP A 352 -24.80 12.53 -23.24
N ASN A 353 -23.81 12.75 -22.36
CA ASN A 353 -22.86 13.86 -22.48
C ASN A 353 -21.57 13.46 -23.23
N GLY A 354 -21.40 12.18 -23.58
CA GLY A 354 -20.20 11.65 -24.24
C GLY A 354 -18.93 11.74 -23.39
N LEU A 355 -19.05 11.59 -22.06
CA LEU A 355 -17.96 11.79 -21.12
C LEU A 355 -17.53 10.48 -20.46
N LEU A 356 -16.23 10.22 -20.43
CA LEU A 356 -15.62 9.15 -19.65
C LEU A 356 -14.86 9.76 -18.47
N TRP A 357 -15.33 9.44 -17.26
CA TRP A 357 -14.72 9.82 -16.00
C TRP A 357 -13.90 8.66 -15.43
N ARG A 358 -12.90 9.00 -14.61
CA ARG A 358 -12.14 8.05 -13.79
C ARG A 358 -12.32 8.36 -12.32
N ILE A 359 -12.49 7.31 -11.52
CA ILE A 359 -12.76 7.38 -10.09
C ILE A 359 -11.43 7.31 -9.32
N TYR A 360 -11.27 8.21 -8.35
CA TYR A 360 -10.11 8.31 -7.48
C TYR A 360 -10.52 8.30 -6.01
N LEU A 361 -9.63 7.79 -5.16
CA LEU A 361 -9.75 7.88 -3.70
C LEU A 361 -9.02 9.13 -3.20
N ASP A 362 -9.62 9.86 -2.27
CA ASP A 362 -8.89 10.85 -1.48
C ASP A 362 -8.42 10.24 -0.16
N LEU A 363 -7.16 9.80 -0.16
CA LEU A 363 -6.50 9.20 0.99
C LEU A 363 -6.25 10.20 2.12
N GLU A 364 -6.15 11.51 1.85
CA GLU A 364 -6.06 12.54 2.90
C GLU A 364 -7.40 12.74 3.58
N ALA A 365 -8.50 12.81 2.81
CA ALA A 365 -9.85 12.93 3.35
C ALA A 365 -10.25 11.70 4.18
N ILE A 366 -9.87 10.49 3.75
CA ILE A 366 -10.08 9.23 4.51
C ILE A 366 -9.24 9.22 5.79
N ALA A 367 -7.99 9.69 5.74
CA ALA A 367 -7.15 9.82 6.93
C ALA A 367 -7.72 10.83 7.94
N ALA A 368 -8.20 11.97 7.47
CA ALA A 368 -8.75 13.04 8.31
C ALA A 368 -10.13 12.71 8.90
N SER A 369 -10.88 11.76 8.34
CA SER A 369 -12.20 11.34 8.84
C SER A 369 -12.18 10.10 9.74
N SER A 370 -11.05 9.38 9.83
CA SER A 370 -10.91 8.20 10.68
C SER A 370 -10.71 8.57 12.17
N SER A 371 -11.26 7.75 13.05
CA SER A 371 -11.01 7.80 14.50
C SER A 371 -10.07 6.70 15.02
N ASP A 372 -9.92 5.56 14.32
CA ASP A 372 -8.91 4.53 14.64
C ASP A 372 -7.68 4.73 13.73
N MET A 373 -6.65 5.33 14.31
CA MET A 373 -5.40 5.65 13.62
C MET A 373 -4.58 4.40 13.24
N PRO A 374 -4.45 3.36 14.10
CA PRO A 374 -3.90 2.06 13.67
C PRO A 374 -4.58 1.45 12.44
N LEU A 375 -5.93 1.45 12.37
CA LEU A 375 -6.67 0.90 11.22
C LEU A 375 -6.46 1.73 9.95
N VAL A 376 -6.45 3.07 10.03
CA VAL A 376 -6.24 3.89 8.83
C VAL A 376 -4.78 3.80 8.33
N LEU A 377 -3.80 3.66 9.23
CA LEU A 377 -2.41 3.37 8.85
C LEU A 377 -2.29 1.99 8.18
N GLU A 378 -2.99 0.97 8.66
CA GLU A 378 -3.01 -0.35 8.02
C GLU A 378 -3.66 -0.29 6.64
N PHE A 379 -4.80 0.41 6.51
CA PHE A 379 -5.45 0.68 5.23
C PHE A 379 -4.51 1.39 4.24
N LEU A 380 -3.80 2.43 4.68
CA LEU A 380 -2.87 3.20 3.87
C LEU A 380 -1.65 2.36 3.44
N GLN A 381 -1.04 1.58 4.34
CA GLN A 381 0.12 0.74 4.04
C GLN A 381 -0.16 -0.36 2.99
N ARG A 382 -1.43 -0.66 2.70
CA ARG A 382 -1.88 -1.60 1.66
C ARG A 382 -2.11 -0.97 0.28
N ARG A 383 -2.10 0.37 0.16
CA ARG A 383 -2.28 1.09 -1.13
C ARG A 383 -1.01 1.04 -2.00
N LYS A 384 -1.18 1.38 -3.27
CA LYS A 384 -0.17 1.36 -4.35
C LYS A 384 -0.16 2.68 -5.17
N SER A 385 -1.25 3.45 -5.20
CA SER A 385 -1.28 4.76 -5.86
C SER A 385 -0.52 5.82 -5.07
N GLU A 386 0.30 6.66 -5.70
CA GLU A 386 1.03 7.76 -5.05
C GLU A 386 1.87 7.34 -3.80
N PRO A 387 2.78 6.35 -3.91
CA PRO A 387 3.45 5.74 -2.76
C PRO A 387 4.22 6.72 -1.88
N THR A 388 4.89 7.72 -2.48
CA THR A 388 5.60 8.78 -1.74
C THR A 388 4.64 9.63 -0.89
N LYS A 389 3.45 9.94 -1.43
CA LYS A 389 2.42 10.72 -0.75
C LYS A 389 1.82 9.93 0.42
N ILE A 390 1.55 8.63 0.24
CA ILE A 390 1.08 7.76 1.31
C ILE A 390 2.11 7.67 2.44
N LYS A 391 3.40 7.52 2.09
CA LYS A 391 4.49 7.45 3.07
C LYS A 391 4.56 8.74 3.91
N GLN A 392 4.49 9.91 3.27
CA GLN A 392 4.43 11.21 3.95
C GLN A 392 3.18 11.33 4.85
N LEU A 393 2.01 10.92 4.36
CA LEU A 393 0.76 10.95 5.12
C LEU A 393 0.81 10.03 6.36
N CYS A 394 1.36 8.81 6.23
CA CYS A 394 1.53 7.88 7.35
C CYS A 394 2.51 8.42 8.42
N LEU A 395 3.61 9.07 8.00
CA LEU A 395 4.55 9.72 8.91
C LEU A 395 3.90 10.92 9.62
N ALA A 396 3.11 11.73 8.90
CA ALA A 396 2.38 12.87 9.45
C ALA A 396 1.34 12.44 10.49
N ILE A 397 0.50 11.44 10.20
CA ILE A 397 -0.47 10.87 11.15
C ILE A 397 0.23 10.43 12.44
N LEU A 398 1.36 9.72 12.33
CA LEU A 398 2.08 9.23 13.50
C LEU A 398 2.70 10.38 14.32
N ARG A 399 3.31 11.38 13.66
CA ARG A 399 3.79 12.61 14.32
C ARG A 399 2.66 13.32 15.05
N THR A 400 1.51 13.53 14.41
CA THR A 400 0.33 14.17 15.03
C THR A 400 -0.13 13.44 16.28
N ILE A 401 -0.34 12.12 16.26
CA ILE A 401 -0.79 11.41 17.48
C ILE A 401 0.25 11.40 18.61
N ILE A 402 1.55 11.54 18.29
CA ILE A 402 2.58 11.69 19.30
C ILE A 402 2.55 13.12 19.88
N VAL A 403 2.55 14.17 19.05
CA VAL A 403 2.48 15.57 19.48
C VAL A 403 1.21 15.86 20.30
N GLU A 404 0.07 15.28 19.93
CA GLU A 404 -1.20 15.34 20.67
C GLU A 404 -1.21 14.57 22.01
N LYS A 405 -0.10 13.93 22.41
CA LYS A 405 0.03 13.12 23.64
C LYS A 405 -1.06 12.04 23.78
N ARG A 406 -1.42 11.37 22.68
CA ARG A 406 -2.39 10.26 22.68
C ARG A 406 -1.90 9.09 23.54
N PRO A 407 -2.78 8.19 24.05
CA PRO A 407 -2.37 7.10 24.92
C PRO A 407 -1.28 6.22 24.29
N VAL A 408 -0.23 5.90 25.06
CA VAL A 408 0.94 5.13 24.62
C VAL A 408 0.54 3.81 23.93
N SER A 409 -0.52 3.14 24.40
CA SER A 409 -1.05 1.90 23.80
C SER A 409 -1.64 2.07 22.39
N LEU A 410 -2.18 3.25 22.06
CA LEU A 410 -2.68 3.58 20.72
C LEU A 410 -1.52 3.84 19.76
N VAL A 411 -0.55 4.64 20.21
CA VAL A 411 0.67 4.94 19.43
C VAL A 411 1.51 3.67 19.21
N ALA A 412 1.62 2.81 20.23
CA ALA A 412 2.26 1.51 20.12
C ALA A 412 1.58 0.61 19.08
N ARG A 413 0.24 0.54 19.03
CA ARG A 413 -0.51 -0.17 17.97
C ARG A 413 -0.18 0.40 16.59
N ALA A 414 -0.15 1.72 16.42
CA ALA A 414 0.20 2.38 15.15
C ALA A 414 1.63 2.02 14.69
N ILE A 415 2.60 1.99 15.61
CA ILE A 415 3.98 1.59 15.32
C ILE A 415 4.10 0.08 15.05
N ASP A 416 3.36 -0.78 15.76
CA ASP A 416 3.27 -2.22 15.47
C ASP A 416 2.70 -2.48 14.05
N VAL A 417 1.77 -1.66 13.56
CA VAL A 417 1.25 -1.72 12.17
C VAL A 417 2.31 -1.33 11.13
N LEU A 418 2.98 -0.18 11.32
CA LEU A 418 3.95 0.33 10.34
C LEU A 418 5.20 -0.57 10.22
N ILE A 419 5.80 -0.95 11.35
CA ILE A 419 6.97 -1.86 11.36
C ILE A 419 6.56 -3.28 10.92
N GLY A 420 5.30 -3.68 11.14
CA GLY A 420 4.73 -4.88 10.53
C GLY A 420 4.75 -4.83 9.00
N SER A 421 4.17 -3.78 8.44
CA SER A 421 4.09 -3.56 6.99
C SER A 421 5.48 -3.52 6.34
N TYR A 422 6.45 -2.84 6.97
CA TYR A 422 7.84 -2.85 6.54
C TYR A 422 8.49 -4.25 6.60
N ALA A 423 8.33 -4.98 7.71
CA ALA A 423 8.88 -6.33 7.84
C ALA A 423 8.25 -7.33 6.84
N HIS A 424 7.01 -7.14 6.42
CA HIS A 424 6.39 -7.90 5.33
C HIS A 424 6.94 -7.49 3.95
N SER A 425 7.11 -6.18 3.71
CA SER A 425 7.68 -5.66 2.46
C SER A 425 9.10 -6.17 2.20
N VAL A 426 9.99 -6.12 3.21
CA VAL A 426 11.37 -6.63 3.11
C VAL A 426 11.40 -8.14 2.82
N LYS A 427 10.48 -8.93 3.43
CA LYS A 427 10.39 -10.38 3.16
C LYS A 427 9.94 -10.70 1.73
N MET A 428 9.11 -9.85 1.11
CA MET A 428 8.69 -10.02 -0.29
C MET A 428 9.72 -9.47 -1.28
N GLY A 429 10.42 -8.37 -0.95
CA GLY A 429 11.48 -7.79 -1.78
C GLY A 429 12.65 -8.75 -2.02
N ASN A 430 13.02 -9.54 -1.01
CA ASN A 430 14.02 -10.61 -1.13
C ASN A 430 13.48 -11.89 -1.81
N GLY A 431 12.23 -11.88 -2.28
CA GLY A 431 11.46 -13.06 -2.72
C GLY A 431 11.20 -13.16 -4.22
N LEU A 432 12.12 -12.69 -5.07
CA LEU A 432 12.01 -12.92 -6.53
C LEU A 432 12.19 -14.41 -6.87
N PRO A 433 11.36 -14.99 -7.77
CA PRO A 433 11.41 -16.41 -8.11
C PRO A 433 12.59 -16.72 -9.04
N GLY A 434 13.77 -16.89 -8.45
CA GLY A 434 14.94 -17.46 -9.14
C GLY A 434 14.67 -18.91 -9.56
N ASP A 435 14.97 -19.20 -10.83
CA ASP A 435 14.77 -20.49 -11.50
C ASP A 435 15.19 -21.71 -10.64
N LYS A 436 14.28 -22.68 -10.52
CA LYS A 436 14.54 -24.01 -9.97
C LYS A 436 14.20 -25.10 -10.98
N GLY A 437 14.78 -24.98 -12.18
CA GLY A 437 14.90 -26.04 -13.16
C GLY A 437 15.45 -27.34 -12.55
N LEU A 438 15.05 -28.47 -13.14
CA LEU A 438 15.39 -29.80 -12.65
C LEU A 438 16.90 -30.08 -12.80
N GLN A 439 17.64 -30.11 -11.70
CA GLN A 439 18.88 -30.89 -11.59
C GLN A 439 18.91 -31.73 -10.31
N ARG A 440 18.39 -32.95 -10.40
CA ARG A 440 18.95 -34.09 -9.66
C ARG A 440 19.98 -34.75 -10.57
N SER A 441 21.25 -34.70 -10.21
CA SER A 441 22.34 -35.48 -10.82
C SER A 441 23.00 -36.36 -9.74
N PRO A 442 23.55 -37.54 -10.10
CA PRO A 442 23.62 -38.67 -9.18
C PRO A 442 24.97 -38.83 -8.47
N LYS A 443 24.97 -39.58 -7.36
CA LYS A 443 26.19 -40.19 -6.79
C LYS A 443 26.10 -41.72 -6.76
N SER A 444 26.74 -42.32 -7.77
CA SER A 444 27.51 -43.58 -7.69
C SER A 444 27.02 -44.70 -6.76
N THR A 445 26.53 -45.78 -7.37
CA THR A 445 26.83 -47.15 -6.91
C THR A 445 28.35 -47.36 -6.83
N GLY A 446 28.90 -48.22 -5.96
CA GLY A 446 28.26 -49.11 -4.98
C GLY A 446 29.13 -50.36 -4.75
N SER A 447 28.80 -51.20 -3.78
CA SER A 447 29.44 -52.52 -3.65
C SER A 447 28.59 -53.52 -2.85
N ARG A 448 28.39 -54.69 -3.48
CA ARG A 448 28.15 -56.08 -3.00
C ARG A 448 27.56 -56.38 -1.60
N SER A 449 26.78 -57.46 -1.39
CA SER A 449 25.93 -58.31 -2.27
C SER A 449 25.32 -59.49 -1.46
N TYR A 450 24.02 -59.80 -1.65
CA TYR A 450 23.30 -60.99 -1.11
C TYR A 450 23.22 -61.04 0.44
N GLU A 451 22.25 -61.68 1.12
CA GLU A 451 21.26 -62.72 0.77
C GLU A 451 19.84 -62.45 1.36
N GLU A 452 18.82 -63.11 0.80
CA GLU A 452 17.53 -63.47 1.45
C GLU A 452 17.65 -64.91 2.03
N PRO A 453 16.77 -65.44 2.93
CA PRO A 453 15.32 -65.15 3.04
C PRO A 453 14.75 -65.24 4.49
N GLY A 454 13.43 -65.47 4.61
CA GLY A 454 12.95 -66.53 5.53
C GLY A 454 12.03 -66.11 6.68
N SER A 455 10.74 -66.43 6.56
CA SER A 455 9.73 -66.28 7.62
C SER A 455 9.72 -67.46 8.61
N GLN A 456 9.39 -67.24 9.89
CA GLN A 456 8.28 -67.91 10.63
C GLN A 456 8.43 -68.04 12.18
N MET A 457 7.26 -67.99 12.84
CA MET A 457 6.80 -68.75 14.03
C MET A 457 7.15 -68.40 15.49
N ASN A 458 6.09 -68.52 16.32
CA ASN A 458 6.00 -68.91 17.74
C ASN A 458 6.49 -67.92 18.83
N MET A 459 6.00 -68.01 20.09
CA MET A 459 5.10 -69.01 20.69
C MET A 459 4.05 -68.41 21.66
N GLN A 460 3.05 -69.23 22.00
CA GLN A 460 1.88 -68.95 22.85
C GLN A 460 2.08 -69.39 24.32
N ARG A 461 1.38 -68.76 25.30
CA ARG A 461 1.00 -69.37 26.60
C ARG A 461 -0.10 -68.59 27.35
N HIS A 462 -0.66 -69.24 28.38
CA HIS A 462 -1.89 -68.93 29.15
C HIS A 462 -1.76 -67.66 30.03
N MET A 463 -2.80 -66.92 30.45
CA MET A 463 -4.25 -67.14 30.70
C MET A 463 -4.61 -67.60 32.12
N GLU A 464 -5.30 -66.71 32.88
CA GLU A 464 -6.25 -66.91 33.99
C GLU A 464 -7.02 -65.55 34.09
N GLN A 465 -8.35 -65.47 33.87
CA GLN A 465 -9.47 -65.65 34.83
C GLN A 465 -9.51 -64.62 35.98
N GLU A 466 -10.61 -63.91 36.31
CA GLU A 466 -11.93 -63.69 35.67
C GLU A 466 -12.57 -62.39 36.27
N SER A 467 -13.85 -61.96 36.17
CA SER A 467 -15.15 -62.57 35.79
C SER A 467 -16.16 -61.56 35.17
N SER A 468 -17.35 -62.07 34.82
CA SER A 468 -18.64 -61.36 34.57
C SER A 468 -19.21 -60.68 35.84
N GLY A 469 -20.18 -59.73 35.82
CA GLY A 469 -20.84 -58.99 34.73
C GLY A 469 -22.35 -58.66 34.97
N LYS A 470 -22.98 -57.95 34.01
CA LYS A 470 -24.44 -57.80 33.71
C LYS A 470 -25.43 -56.98 34.59
N GLU A 471 -26.21 -56.14 33.87
CA GLU A 471 -27.68 -55.92 33.94
C GLU A 471 -28.35 -54.94 34.94
N GLU A 472 -29.56 -54.50 34.57
CA GLU A 472 -30.31 -53.34 35.08
C GLU A 472 -31.58 -53.76 35.85
N HIS A 473 -31.97 -53.02 36.91
CA HIS A 473 -33.35 -52.50 37.02
C HIS A 473 -33.60 -51.46 38.15
N ARG A 474 -34.56 -50.57 37.86
CA ARG A 474 -35.61 -49.90 38.69
C ARG A 474 -35.64 -50.18 40.21
N GLN A 475 -36.05 -49.27 41.12
CA GLN A 475 -36.75 -47.94 41.06
C GLN A 475 -36.62 -47.26 42.47
N PHE A 476 -37.25 -46.15 42.93
CA PHE A 476 -38.35 -45.25 42.49
C PHE A 476 -38.32 -43.90 43.28
N ILE A 477 -39.29 -42.99 43.02
CA ILE A 477 -39.68 -41.74 43.73
C ILE A 477 -38.63 -40.60 43.77
N GLY A 478 -38.92 -39.34 43.37
CA GLY A 478 -40.12 -38.79 42.73
C GLY A 478 -40.11 -37.24 42.72
N THR A 479 -40.97 -36.60 41.91
CA THR A 479 -41.16 -35.13 41.73
C THR A 479 -39.92 -34.32 41.24
N ASP A 480 -40.00 -33.33 40.35
CA ASP A 480 -41.18 -32.62 39.83
C ASP A 480 -41.05 -32.04 38.40
N ALA A 481 -42.17 -31.49 37.90
CA ALA A 481 -42.49 -30.92 36.59
C ALA A 481 -41.38 -30.33 35.65
N SER A 482 -41.19 -31.01 34.51
CA SER A 482 -41.18 -30.49 33.12
C SER A 482 -40.53 -29.13 32.74
N LYS A 483 -39.61 -29.18 31.76
CA LYS A 483 -39.54 -28.22 30.63
C LYS A 483 -39.34 -28.96 29.30
N THR A 484 -40.20 -28.69 28.32
CA THR A 484 -40.10 -29.19 26.95
C THR A 484 -39.44 -28.17 26.02
N HIS A 485 -38.84 -28.65 24.92
CA HIS A 485 -38.36 -27.80 23.83
C HIS A 485 -39.53 -27.13 23.09
N ALA A 486 -39.32 -25.89 22.63
CA ALA A 486 -40.03 -25.27 21.52
C ALA A 486 -39.15 -24.13 20.94
N ASP A 487 -38.98 -24.09 19.62
CA ASP A 487 -38.33 -22.99 18.93
C ASP A 487 -39.27 -21.78 18.79
N VAL A 488 -38.78 -20.57 19.08
CA VAL A 488 -39.39 -19.31 18.62
C VAL A 488 -38.29 -18.33 18.26
N SER A 489 -38.30 -17.86 17.01
CA SER A 489 -37.47 -16.75 16.55
C SER A 489 -38.13 -15.41 16.90
N THR A 490 -37.37 -14.44 17.42
CA THR A 490 -37.84 -13.05 17.54
C THR A 490 -36.74 -12.07 17.16
N SER A 491 -37.08 -11.11 16.30
CA SER A 491 -36.22 -9.98 15.94
C SER A 491 -36.10 -8.97 17.09
N VAL A 492 -34.98 -8.25 17.15
CA VAL A 492 -34.79 -7.09 18.04
C VAL A 492 -34.38 -5.90 17.18
N ALA A 493 -35.23 -4.88 17.11
CA ALA A 493 -34.92 -3.62 16.45
C ALA A 493 -34.03 -2.74 17.33
N ILE A 494 -32.97 -2.16 16.75
CA ILE A 494 -32.10 -1.22 17.46
C ILE A 494 -32.67 0.19 17.30
N GLY A 495 -33.47 0.61 18.28
CA GLY A 495 -33.93 2.00 18.41
C GLY A 495 -32.83 2.90 19.00
N ALA A 496 -32.68 4.11 18.45
CA ALA A 496 -31.68 5.07 18.91
C ALA A 496 -32.02 5.65 20.30
N LEU A 497 -31.16 5.41 21.29
CA LEU A 497 -31.29 6.01 22.63
C LEU A 497 -30.62 7.38 22.69
N LYS A 498 -31.46 8.42 22.76
CA LYS A 498 -31.06 9.83 22.88
C LYS A 498 -31.06 10.24 24.36
N LEU A 499 -29.90 10.17 25.02
CA LEU A 499 -29.76 10.67 26.40
C LEU A 499 -29.64 12.19 26.41
N ALA A 500 -30.57 12.85 27.11
CA ALA A 500 -30.53 14.27 27.40
C ALA A 500 -30.07 14.48 28.85
N VAL A 501 -29.24 15.50 29.06
CA VAL A 501 -29.02 16.12 30.37
C VAL A 501 -29.50 17.57 30.25
N SER A 502 -30.27 18.02 31.24
CA SER A 502 -30.79 19.38 31.31
C SER A 502 -30.09 20.11 32.44
N GLU A 503 -29.71 21.36 32.19
CA GLU A 503 -29.56 22.38 33.22
C GLU A 503 -30.08 23.71 32.67
N ASN A 504 -30.57 24.57 33.56
CA ASN A 504 -31.32 25.79 33.21
C ASN A 504 -30.55 27.04 33.65
N VAL A 505 -30.87 28.21 33.05
CA VAL A 505 -31.36 29.44 33.72
C VAL A 505 -31.06 30.71 32.90
N ALA A 506 -32.13 31.47 32.64
CA ALA A 506 -32.25 32.92 32.39
C ALA A 506 -31.27 33.67 31.45
N ASP A 507 -31.78 33.96 30.25
CA ASP A 507 -32.06 35.32 29.74
C ASP A 507 -31.36 36.54 30.40
N LEU A 508 -30.60 37.28 29.58
CA LEU A 508 -30.63 38.75 29.57
C LEU A 508 -30.56 39.26 28.12
N ASN A 509 -31.57 40.04 27.71
CA ASN A 509 -31.60 40.71 26.40
C ASN A 509 -30.81 42.02 26.43
N LEU A 510 -30.17 42.38 25.31
CA LEU A 510 -30.19 43.76 24.81
C LEU A 510 -30.07 43.79 23.27
N GLU A 511 -30.46 44.92 22.69
CA GLU A 511 -31.01 44.99 21.32
C GLU A 511 -30.03 45.37 20.20
N THR A 512 -30.55 45.37 18.98
CA THR A 512 -29.85 45.50 17.70
C THR A 512 -29.96 46.90 17.05
N VAL A 513 -29.16 47.12 15.98
CA VAL A 513 -29.32 48.13 14.90
C VAL A 513 -28.80 49.56 15.16
N GLY A 514 -28.04 50.10 14.19
CA GLY A 514 -27.42 51.44 14.26
C GLY A 514 -26.75 51.99 12.97
N THR A 515 -27.22 51.61 11.78
CA THR A 515 -27.09 52.29 10.46
C THR A 515 -25.82 53.07 10.02
N ASN A 516 -25.20 52.58 8.93
CA ASN A 516 -24.65 53.27 7.74
C ASN A 516 -24.24 54.77 7.77
N SER A 517 -23.03 55.09 7.26
CA SER A 517 -22.86 56.15 6.24
C SER A 517 -21.49 56.16 5.50
N GLY A 518 -21.53 56.45 4.19
CA GLY A 518 -20.70 57.52 3.59
C GLY A 518 -19.21 57.33 3.28
N ARG A 519 -18.90 56.83 2.07
CA ARG A 519 -17.76 57.20 1.18
C ARG A 519 -16.91 58.44 1.56
N PHE A 520 -15.60 58.35 1.34
CA PHE A 520 -14.80 59.45 0.77
C PHE A 520 -13.73 58.93 -0.23
N LEU A 521 -13.09 59.83 -0.99
CA LEU A 521 -12.37 59.54 -2.25
C LEU A 521 -10.84 59.73 -2.17
N GLU A 522 -10.16 58.96 -3.04
CA GLU A 522 -8.94 59.27 -3.81
C GLU A 522 -7.75 60.04 -3.18
N LYS A 523 -6.55 59.45 -3.35
CA LYS A 523 -5.59 60.00 -4.33
C LYS A 523 -4.51 59.00 -4.78
N SER A 524 -4.03 59.21 -5.99
CA SER A 524 -3.05 58.40 -6.73
C SER A 524 -1.77 59.17 -6.99
N PHE A 525 -0.62 58.49 -7.14
CA PHE A 525 0.45 58.89 -8.08
C PHE A 525 1.24 57.65 -8.57
N PRO A 526 1.80 57.66 -9.80
CA PRO A 526 2.42 56.49 -10.43
C PRO A 526 3.96 56.57 -10.53
N THR A 527 4.60 55.48 -10.97
CA THR A 527 5.88 55.53 -11.70
C THR A 527 5.98 54.34 -12.68
N GLU A 528 6.60 54.56 -13.83
CA GLU A 528 6.71 53.62 -14.95
C GLU A 528 8.13 53.01 -15.06
N ARG A 529 8.38 52.30 -16.19
CA ARG A 529 9.68 51.92 -16.81
C ARG A 529 10.32 50.60 -16.36
N GLU A 530 10.99 49.86 -17.25
CA GLU A 530 11.00 49.83 -18.74
C GLU A 530 11.47 48.43 -19.19
N GLU A 531 11.06 47.95 -20.37
CA GLU A 531 11.54 46.70 -20.95
C GLU A 531 12.68 46.94 -21.95
N ILE A 532 13.69 46.06 -21.97
CA ILE A 532 14.57 45.88 -23.14
C ILE A 532 14.79 44.37 -23.37
N GLN A 533 14.42 43.90 -24.55
CA GLN A 533 14.82 42.59 -25.10
C GLN A 533 16.05 42.75 -26.00
N VAL A 534 16.92 41.73 -26.06
CA VAL A 534 17.74 41.45 -27.24
C VAL A 534 17.87 39.94 -27.42
N GLU A 535 17.43 39.43 -28.57
CA GLU A 535 17.73 38.07 -29.03
C GLU A 535 19.03 38.03 -29.84
N SER A 536 19.74 36.90 -29.86
CA SER A 536 20.54 36.47 -31.01
C SER A 536 20.81 34.96 -30.93
N SER A 537 21.10 34.32 -32.06
CA SER A 537 20.85 32.88 -32.23
C SER A 537 21.95 32.12 -32.98
N ASN A 538 21.90 30.79 -32.82
CA ASN A 538 22.45 29.75 -33.70
C ASN A 538 23.97 29.71 -33.98
N THR A 539 24.58 28.57 -33.63
CA THR A 539 25.07 27.61 -34.65
C THR A 539 25.36 26.23 -34.01
N ALA A 540 25.60 25.20 -34.83
CA ALA A 540 25.60 23.79 -34.40
C ALA A 540 26.91 23.04 -34.78
N SER A 541 26.93 21.73 -34.47
CA SER A 541 28.03 20.74 -34.59
C SER A 541 28.93 20.59 -33.34
N GLY A 542 29.52 19.42 -33.07
CA GLY A 542 29.23 18.11 -33.67
C GLY A 542 30.32 17.03 -33.49
N LYS A 543 30.00 15.99 -32.71
CA LYS A 543 30.74 14.71 -32.52
C LYS A 543 32.06 14.73 -31.72
N SER A 544 32.30 13.61 -31.05
CA SER A 544 33.53 13.13 -30.39
C SER A 544 34.13 11.96 -31.23
N PRO A 545 35.14 11.13 -30.82
CA PRO A 545 35.89 11.03 -29.54
C PRO A 545 37.43 10.78 -29.68
N LEU A 546 38.11 10.37 -28.58
CA LEU A 546 39.46 9.72 -28.46
C LEU A 546 40.70 10.65 -28.61
N GLN A 547 41.89 10.42 -28.02
CA GLN A 547 42.36 9.58 -26.87
C GLN A 547 43.79 9.98 -26.38
N SER A 548 44.03 9.99 -25.06
CA SER A 548 45.32 9.80 -24.30
C SER A 548 45.03 10.15 -22.82
N GLU A 549 45.36 9.37 -21.77
CA GLU A 549 46.68 8.95 -21.24
C GLU A 549 47.51 10.16 -20.74
N GLU A 550 48.05 10.23 -19.50
CA GLU A 550 48.50 9.15 -18.58
C GLU A 550 48.15 9.35 -17.06
N LEU A 551 48.24 8.25 -16.29
CA LEU A 551 48.73 8.08 -14.89
C LEU A 551 48.57 9.24 -13.87
N ASN A 552 47.96 9.03 -12.68
CA ASN A 552 48.59 8.31 -11.56
C ASN A 552 47.59 7.86 -10.45
N ASN A 553 48.03 7.03 -9.49
CA ASN A 553 47.21 6.34 -8.49
C ASN A 553 47.17 6.97 -7.08
N GLY A 554 46.05 6.78 -6.37
CA GLY A 554 45.92 7.03 -4.92
C GLY A 554 44.57 6.49 -4.37
N PRO A 555 44.55 5.52 -3.43
CA PRO A 555 43.31 4.86 -3.02
C PRO A 555 42.59 5.56 -1.86
N SER A 556 41.47 6.23 -2.14
CA SER A 556 40.52 6.71 -1.12
C SER A 556 39.35 5.73 -0.96
N THR A 557 39.36 4.96 0.13
CA THR A 557 38.27 4.00 0.45
C THR A 557 37.06 4.72 1.05
N SER A 558 36.32 5.46 0.23
CA SER A 558 34.94 5.85 0.55
C SER A 558 34.01 4.68 0.25
N ALA A 559 33.62 3.93 1.29
CA ALA A 559 32.58 2.91 1.19
C ALA A 559 31.20 3.57 1.04
N SER A 560 30.89 4.05 -0.16
CA SER A 560 29.57 4.57 -0.48
C SER A 560 28.52 3.46 -0.32
N SER A 561 27.60 3.66 0.62
CA SER A 561 26.41 2.83 0.78
C SER A 561 25.65 2.78 -0.55
N GLN A 562 25.36 1.58 -1.05
CA GLN A 562 24.66 1.37 -2.31
C GLN A 562 23.20 1.83 -2.20
N GLN A 563 22.95 3.13 -2.38
CA GLN A 563 21.63 3.66 -2.73
C GLN A 563 21.31 3.28 -4.18
N GLY A 564 21.09 1.98 -4.41
CA GLY A 564 20.39 1.51 -5.60
C GLY A 564 19.01 2.16 -5.64
N THR A 565 18.57 2.58 -6.83
CA THR A 565 17.34 3.35 -7.03
C THR A 565 16.11 2.51 -6.73
N GLN A 566 15.73 2.42 -5.45
CA GLN A 566 14.57 1.66 -5.02
C GLN A 566 13.29 2.29 -5.58
N SER A 567 12.43 1.47 -6.17
CA SER A 567 11.06 1.85 -6.53
C SER A 567 10.34 2.44 -5.32
N PRO A 568 9.63 3.57 -5.45
CA PRO A 568 9.07 4.27 -4.29
C PRO A 568 8.09 3.38 -3.53
N SER A 569 8.43 3.08 -2.28
CA SER A 569 7.70 2.16 -1.42
C SER A 569 6.88 2.91 -0.38
N VAL A 570 5.67 2.43 -0.12
CA VAL A 570 4.78 2.92 0.95
C VAL A 570 5.33 2.56 2.35
N ALA A 571 6.17 1.51 2.43
CA ALA A 571 6.69 0.99 3.68
C ALA A 571 7.62 1.99 4.39
N ILE A 572 7.33 2.26 5.67
CA ILE A 572 8.13 3.13 6.55
C ILE A 572 9.23 2.32 7.21
N SER A 573 10.49 2.67 6.96
CA SER A 573 11.63 2.04 7.60
C SER A 573 11.88 2.57 9.02
N PRO A 574 12.66 1.85 9.86
CA PRO A 574 13.16 2.36 11.13
C PRO A 574 13.93 3.70 11.02
N GLU A 575 14.54 3.98 9.88
CA GLU A 575 15.30 5.22 9.62
C GLU A 575 14.37 6.40 9.29
N ASP A 576 13.33 6.17 8.46
CA ASP A 576 12.26 7.15 8.23
C ASP A 576 11.58 7.56 9.55
N MET A 577 11.40 6.60 10.46
CA MET A 577 10.80 6.85 11.78
C MET A 577 11.67 7.79 12.63
N HIS A 578 12.99 7.62 12.62
CA HIS A 578 13.91 8.53 13.29
C HIS A 578 13.88 9.92 12.65
N ASN A 579 14.12 9.99 11.34
CA ASN A 579 14.39 11.22 10.62
C ASN A 579 13.14 12.10 10.41
N SER A 580 11.94 11.51 10.31
CA SER A 580 10.70 12.24 9.98
C SER A 580 9.62 12.19 11.07
N VAL A 581 9.83 11.40 12.13
CA VAL A 581 8.95 11.42 13.31
C VAL A 581 9.75 11.83 14.55
N PHE A 582 10.60 10.97 15.10
CA PHE A 582 11.12 11.17 16.46
C PHE A 582 11.97 12.42 16.65
N ALA A 583 12.92 12.70 15.75
CA ALA A 583 13.76 13.90 15.85
C ALA A 583 12.94 15.21 15.79
N VAL A 584 11.93 15.27 14.92
CA VAL A 584 11.08 16.47 14.78
C VAL A 584 10.12 16.60 15.96
N VAL A 585 9.63 15.48 16.51
CA VAL A 585 8.78 15.45 17.70
C VAL A 585 9.56 15.89 18.95
N GLU A 586 10.84 15.56 19.07
CA GLU A 586 11.72 16.06 20.14
C GLU A 586 11.83 17.59 20.12
N GLU A 587 12.04 18.18 18.93
CA GLU A 587 12.05 19.63 18.74
C GLU A 587 10.70 20.30 19.04
N GLU A 588 9.57 19.67 18.67
CA GLU A 588 8.23 20.26 18.80
C GLU A 588 7.60 20.17 20.20
N MET A 589 7.78 19.05 20.92
CA MET A 589 6.91 18.78 22.10
C MET A 589 7.28 19.56 23.35
N GLY A 590 8.58 19.72 23.62
CA GLY A 590 9.12 20.39 24.80
C GLY A 590 8.80 19.76 26.17
N GLY A 591 9.64 20.04 27.16
CA GLY A 591 9.43 19.63 28.55
C GLY A 591 9.78 18.16 28.84
N ASP A 592 8.96 17.49 29.66
CA ASP A 592 9.24 16.14 30.17
C ASP A 592 9.24 15.08 29.04
N PRO A 593 10.36 14.37 28.82
CA PRO A 593 10.48 13.36 27.78
C PRO A 593 9.84 12.02 28.14
N ALA A 594 9.30 11.84 29.37
CA ALA A 594 8.76 10.55 29.84
C ALA A 594 7.86 9.86 28.81
N TYR A 595 6.98 10.65 28.19
CA TYR A 595 6.08 10.19 27.15
C TYR A 595 6.82 9.78 25.87
N LEU A 596 7.70 10.63 25.34
CA LEU A 596 8.46 10.34 24.12
C LEU A 596 9.37 9.12 24.30
N VAL A 597 10.05 9.00 25.45
CA VAL A 597 10.85 7.82 25.82
C VAL A 597 9.98 6.56 25.84
N ALA A 598 8.77 6.61 26.41
CA ALA A 598 7.84 5.48 26.37
C ALA A 598 7.41 5.10 24.94
N ILE A 599 7.18 6.08 24.05
CA ILE A 599 6.90 5.81 22.62
C ILE A 599 8.10 5.14 21.94
N ILE A 600 9.33 5.62 22.16
CA ILE A 600 10.52 5.05 21.53
C ILE A 600 10.80 3.64 22.09
N VAL A 601 10.58 3.38 23.37
CA VAL A 601 10.69 2.03 23.96
C VAL A 601 9.67 1.06 23.33
N GLU A 602 8.43 1.50 23.10
CA GLU A 602 7.42 0.69 22.39
C GLU A 602 7.77 0.48 20.90
N PHE A 603 8.43 1.45 20.25
CA PHE A 603 9.03 1.25 18.93
C PHE A 603 10.15 0.21 18.95
N LEU A 604 11.09 0.26 19.91
CA LEU A 604 12.15 -0.73 20.05
C LEU A 604 11.60 -2.13 20.32
N ARG A 605 10.55 -2.25 21.15
CA ARG A 605 9.78 -3.48 21.35
C ARG A 605 9.17 -3.99 20.04
N SER A 606 8.56 -3.11 19.25
CA SER A 606 7.96 -3.44 17.95
C SER A 606 8.99 -3.92 16.92
N VAL A 607 10.15 -3.27 16.85
CA VAL A 607 11.27 -3.64 15.96
C VAL A 607 11.90 -4.97 16.37
N SER A 608 12.21 -5.14 17.67
CA SER A 608 12.80 -6.37 18.22
C SER A 608 11.89 -7.58 18.00
N LYS A 609 10.58 -7.44 18.21
CA LYS A 609 9.56 -8.48 17.93
C LYS A 609 9.58 -9.00 16.48
N ARG A 610 10.15 -8.24 15.54
CA ARG A 610 10.20 -8.55 14.11
C ARG A 610 11.61 -8.88 13.59
N ASN A 611 12.64 -8.82 14.44
CA ASN A 611 14.06 -9.00 14.12
C ASN A 611 14.58 -8.02 13.03
N SER A 612 14.02 -6.81 12.96
CA SER A 612 14.55 -5.73 12.12
C SER A 612 15.67 -4.99 12.86
N LYS A 613 16.65 -4.44 12.13
CA LYS A 613 17.72 -3.63 12.74
C LYS A 613 17.24 -2.21 13.07
N VAL A 614 17.74 -1.67 14.19
CA VAL A 614 17.58 -0.28 14.61
C VAL A 614 18.80 0.54 14.16
N HIS A 615 18.62 1.81 13.79
CA HIS A 615 19.76 2.70 13.55
C HIS A 615 20.27 3.29 14.88
N PRO A 616 21.60 3.31 15.16
CA PRO A 616 22.14 3.72 16.46
C PRO A 616 21.65 5.07 17.00
N ASN A 617 21.34 6.03 16.14
CA ASN A 617 20.82 7.35 16.52
C ASN A 617 19.57 7.28 17.42
N ILE A 618 18.72 6.25 17.26
CA ILE A 618 17.54 6.08 18.13
C ILE A 618 17.94 5.79 19.58
N TYR A 619 19.02 5.03 19.79
CA TYR A 619 19.58 4.77 21.11
C TYR A 619 20.29 6.01 21.68
N VAL A 620 21.01 6.75 20.83
CA VAL A 620 21.66 8.04 21.18
C VAL A 620 20.62 9.05 21.67
N MET A 621 19.52 9.23 20.94
CA MET A 621 18.39 10.10 21.29
C MET A 621 17.78 9.74 22.65
N ILE A 622 17.52 8.46 22.94
CA ILE A 622 17.04 8.05 24.29
C ILE A 622 18.02 8.46 25.39
N ILE A 623 19.33 8.30 25.19
CA ILE A 623 20.35 8.66 26.16
C ILE A 623 20.38 10.18 26.37
N GLN A 624 20.28 10.96 25.30
CA GLN A 624 20.22 12.43 25.35
C GLN A 624 18.96 12.90 26.12
N LEU A 625 17.77 12.43 25.75
CA LEU A 625 16.50 12.72 26.41
C LEU A 625 16.54 12.42 27.92
N LEU A 626 17.02 11.24 28.31
CA LEU A 626 17.12 10.82 29.71
C LEU A 626 18.18 11.63 30.48
N ALA A 627 19.37 11.86 29.90
CA ALA A 627 20.45 12.59 30.56
C ALA A 627 20.11 14.08 30.77
N PHE A 628 19.53 14.74 29.77
CA PHE A 628 19.07 16.13 29.86
C PHE A 628 18.08 16.34 31.01
N ASN A 629 17.26 15.32 31.29
CA ASN A 629 16.28 15.33 32.38
C ASN A 629 16.79 14.65 33.67
N ASN A 630 18.10 14.40 33.77
CA ASN A 630 18.79 13.79 34.92
C ASN A 630 18.34 12.36 35.30
N ARG A 631 17.68 11.64 34.39
CA ARG A 631 17.13 10.28 34.59
C ARG A 631 18.18 9.18 34.35
N TYR A 632 19.41 9.41 34.80
CA TYR A 632 20.57 8.52 34.65
C TYR A 632 20.34 7.06 35.09
N PRO A 633 19.59 6.74 36.17
CA PRO A 633 19.34 5.34 36.56
C PRO A 633 18.61 4.52 35.47
N GLU A 634 17.76 5.15 34.67
CA GLU A 634 17.00 4.47 33.61
C GLU A 634 17.88 4.12 32.41
N ILE A 635 18.90 4.93 32.11
CA ILE A 635 19.94 4.61 31.11
C ILE A 635 20.65 3.30 31.49
N GLY A 636 21.04 3.17 32.76
CA GLY A 636 21.62 1.96 33.31
C GLY A 636 20.67 0.75 33.21
N MET A 637 19.40 0.92 33.57
CA MET A 637 18.42 -0.16 33.48
C MET A 637 18.11 -0.58 32.03
N PHE A 638 18.06 0.35 31.08
CA PHE A 638 17.81 0.02 29.67
C PHE A 638 19.00 -0.74 29.04
N LEU A 639 20.23 -0.47 29.48
CA LEU A 639 21.41 -1.25 29.09
C LEU A 639 21.40 -2.66 29.70
N VAL A 640 21.14 -2.78 31.01
CA VAL A 640 21.04 -4.08 31.71
C VAL A 640 19.95 -4.96 31.11
N ASN A 641 18.79 -4.37 30.76
CA ASN A 641 17.66 -5.06 30.14
C ASN A 641 17.80 -5.25 28.62
N LYS A 642 18.92 -4.83 28.00
CA LYS A 642 19.19 -4.91 26.55
C LYS A 642 18.13 -4.22 25.67
N ILE A 643 17.55 -3.12 26.17
CA ILE A 643 16.67 -2.23 25.41
C ILE A 643 17.52 -1.32 24.50
N LEU A 644 18.68 -0.89 24.98
CA LEU A 644 19.70 -0.22 24.16
C LEU A 644 20.76 -1.25 23.75
N GLU A 645 21.01 -1.39 22.44
CA GLU A 645 22.07 -2.28 21.95
C GLU A 645 23.44 -1.58 21.97
N PRO A 646 24.54 -2.27 22.37
CA PRO A 646 25.88 -1.69 22.34
C PRO A 646 26.35 -1.34 20.93
N SER A 647 26.67 -0.05 20.70
CA SER A 647 27.31 0.45 19.48
C SER A 647 28.39 1.49 19.81
N LYS A 648 29.20 1.89 18.83
CA LYS A 648 30.22 2.95 19.03
C LYS A 648 29.55 4.28 19.39
N GLU A 649 28.48 4.60 18.70
CA GLU A 649 27.70 5.84 18.86
C GLU A 649 27.07 5.90 20.25
N VAL A 650 26.48 4.78 20.69
CA VAL A 650 25.95 4.61 22.06
C VAL A 650 27.04 4.77 23.11
N ALA A 651 28.19 4.11 22.93
CA ALA A 651 29.29 4.20 23.88
C ALA A 651 29.85 5.64 24.01
N LEU A 652 30.01 6.36 22.89
CA LEU A 652 30.44 7.76 22.89
C LEU A 652 29.39 8.69 23.52
N GLN A 653 28.10 8.47 23.25
CA GLN A 653 27.03 9.28 23.87
C GLN A 653 26.96 9.07 25.39
N LEU A 654 27.20 7.85 25.89
CA LEU A 654 27.28 7.58 27.33
C LEU A 654 28.45 8.31 28.02
N LEU A 655 29.56 8.53 27.31
CA LEU A 655 30.67 9.35 27.82
C LEU A 655 30.31 10.84 27.84
N GLU A 656 29.75 11.37 26.74
CA GLU A 656 29.38 12.79 26.67
C GLU A 656 28.28 13.16 27.67
N SER A 657 27.18 12.39 27.71
CA SER A 657 26.13 12.54 28.72
C SER A 657 26.63 12.18 30.12
N GLY A 658 27.65 11.33 30.23
CA GLY A 658 28.24 10.89 31.49
C GLY A 658 29.15 11.90 32.19
N ARG A 659 29.51 13.03 31.57
CA ARG A 659 30.43 14.04 32.15
C ARG A 659 30.04 14.54 33.55
N GLN A 660 28.75 14.54 33.89
CA GLN A 660 28.23 14.91 35.22
C GLN A 660 27.81 13.71 36.08
N ASN A 661 27.86 12.48 35.53
CA ASN A 661 27.38 11.26 36.18
C ASN A 661 28.39 10.11 35.99
N LEU A 662 29.27 9.93 36.97
CA LEU A 662 30.36 8.94 36.95
C LEU A 662 29.89 7.50 36.65
N ALA A 663 28.69 7.12 37.07
CA ALA A 663 28.13 5.80 36.78
C ALA A 663 27.79 5.63 35.28
N THR A 664 27.19 6.66 34.67
CA THR A 664 26.88 6.68 33.23
C THR A 664 28.17 6.77 32.40
N HIS A 665 29.14 7.58 32.83
CA HIS A 665 30.47 7.64 32.19
C HIS A 665 31.15 6.27 32.17
N LYS A 666 31.14 5.58 33.31
CA LYS A 666 31.70 4.22 33.43
C LYS A 666 31.02 3.23 32.49
N LEU A 667 29.69 3.30 32.31
CA LEU A 667 28.99 2.45 31.35
C LEU A 667 29.48 2.67 29.90
N GLY A 668 29.81 3.92 29.53
CA GLY A 668 30.46 4.23 28.24
C GLY A 668 31.87 3.62 28.13
N VAL A 669 32.70 3.78 29.16
CA VAL A 669 34.07 3.22 29.22
C VAL A 669 34.05 1.69 29.13
N ASP A 670 33.19 1.03 29.92
CA ASP A 670 33.02 -0.43 29.90
C ASP A 670 32.45 -0.93 28.56
N MET A 671 31.57 -0.15 27.90
CA MET A 671 31.06 -0.49 26.57
C MET A 671 32.12 -0.38 25.46
N LEU A 672 32.96 0.67 25.45
CA LEU A 672 34.07 0.76 24.49
C LEU A 672 35.01 -0.44 24.63
N ARG A 673 35.24 -0.91 25.86
CA ARG A 673 36.02 -2.12 26.15
C ARG A 673 35.32 -3.39 25.67
N GLN A 674 34.03 -3.54 25.92
CA GLN A 674 33.22 -4.67 25.44
C GLN A 674 33.23 -4.78 23.91
N LEU A 675 33.09 -3.65 23.21
CA LEU A 675 33.10 -3.55 21.75
C LEU A 675 34.52 -3.64 21.13
N SER A 676 35.56 -3.79 21.95
CA SER A 676 36.96 -3.79 21.50
C SER A 676 37.38 -2.53 20.71
N LEU A 677 36.77 -1.39 21.03
CA LEU A 677 37.06 -0.08 20.42
C LEU A 677 38.32 0.52 21.04
N HIS A 678 39.46 -0.17 20.83
CA HIS A 678 40.69 0.04 21.59
C HIS A 678 41.28 1.46 21.45
N HIS A 679 41.12 2.12 20.29
CA HIS A 679 41.58 3.49 20.08
C HIS A 679 40.79 4.49 20.95
N ASP A 680 39.47 4.40 20.87
CA ASP A 680 38.56 5.28 21.61
C ASP A 680 38.73 5.07 23.12
N TYR A 681 38.76 3.81 23.57
CA TYR A 681 38.94 3.44 24.98
C TYR A 681 40.24 3.99 25.59
N VAL A 682 41.37 3.88 24.88
CA VAL A 682 42.67 4.41 25.33
C VAL A 682 42.65 5.94 25.35
N THR A 683 41.94 6.57 24.41
CA THR A 683 41.79 8.04 24.36
C THR A 683 40.93 8.56 25.52
N THR A 684 39.83 7.87 25.86
CA THR A 684 39.00 8.21 27.02
C THR A 684 39.77 8.04 28.34
N LEU A 685 40.50 6.94 28.53
CA LEU A 685 41.33 6.75 29.74
C LEU A 685 42.43 7.83 29.89
N LEU A 686 42.92 8.42 28.79
CA LEU A 686 43.83 9.56 28.83
C LEU A 686 43.11 10.86 29.25
N GLN A 687 41.90 11.09 28.74
CA GLN A 687 41.06 12.25 29.10
C GLN A 687 40.63 12.21 30.58
N ASP A 688 40.35 11.01 31.10
CA ASP A 688 40.05 10.75 32.51
C ASP A 688 41.30 10.83 33.44
N GLY A 689 42.50 11.00 32.87
CA GLY A 689 43.76 11.08 33.62
C GLY A 689 44.42 9.73 33.96
N TYR A 690 43.79 8.60 33.65
CA TYR A 690 44.30 7.24 33.91
C TYR A 690 45.38 6.78 32.90
N TYR A 691 46.33 7.65 32.57
CA TYR A 691 47.32 7.44 31.51
C TYR A 691 48.18 6.17 31.68
N LEU A 692 48.46 5.76 32.93
CA LEU A 692 49.18 4.51 33.22
C LEU A 692 48.35 3.25 32.92
N GLU A 693 47.03 3.29 33.12
CA GLU A 693 46.14 2.18 32.72
C GLU A 693 45.95 2.17 31.20
N ALA A 694 45.76 3.35 30.59
CA ALA A 694 45.72 3.52 29.14
C ALA A 694 46.97 2.92 28.46
N LEU A 695 48.16 3.19 29.00
CA LEU A 695 49.45 2.68 28.49
C LEU A 695 49.59 1.16 28.68
N ARG A 696 49.20 0.62 29.84
CA ARG A 696 49.17 -0.85 30.08
C ARG A 696 48.21 -1.57 29.13
N TYR A 697 47.05 -0.98 28.86
CA TYR A 697 46.06 -1.52 27.94
C TYR A 697 46.54 -1.42 26.48
N ALA A 698 47.09 -0.26 26.08
CA ALA A 698 47.68 -0.04 24.77
C ALA A 698 48.81 -1.03 24.47
N HIS A 699 49.69 -1.30 25.43
CA HIS A 699 50.71 -2.34 25.33
C HIS A 699 50.09 -3.74 25.11
N LYS A 700 49.15 -4.13 25.97
CA LYS A 700 48.50 -5.46 25.93
C LYS A 700 47.75 -5.71 24.61
N HIS A 701 47.07 -4.69 24.07
CA HIS A 701 46.25 -4.77 22.87
C HIS A 701 46.94 -4.21 21.61
N LYS A 702 48.25 -3.91 21.68
CA LYS A 702 49.08 -3.37 20.58
C LYS A 702 48.49 -2.12 19.89
N VAL A 703 47.94 -1.21 20.69
CA VAL A 703 47.26 0.01 20.21
C VAL A 703 48.28 1.09 19.88
N ILE A 704 48.62 1.23 18.59
CA ILE A 704 49.59 2.21 18.08
C ILE A 704 48.94 3.46 17.47
N THR A 705 47.61 3.55 17.47
CA THR A 705 46.85 4.60 16.75
C THR A 705 46.62 5.88 17.56
N VAL A 706 46.90 5.88 18.87
CA VAL A 706 46.78 7.06 19.74
C VAL A 706 48.13 7.77 19.81
N ARG A 707 48.13 9.11 19.67
CA ARG A 707 49.38 9.90 19.62
C ARG A 707 50.16 9.79 20.93
N SER A 708 51.45 9.46 20.84
CA SER A 708 52.39 9.40 21.97
C SER A 708 52.50 10.72 22.75
N SER A 709 52.31 11.88 22.09
CA SER A 709 52.30 13.20 22.74
C SER A 709 51.31 13.29 23.89
N LEU A 710 50.10 12.73 23.75
CA LEU A 710 49.03 12.82 24.74
C LEU A 710 49.39 12.11 26.05
N PHE A 711 50.07 10.98 25.96
CA PHE A 711 50.59 10.25 27.12
C PHE A 711 51.75 11.01 27.80
N LEU A 712 52.58 11.70 27.02
CA LEU A 712 53.73 12.47 27.52
C LEU A 712 53.28 13.78 28.18
N GLU A 713 52.24 14.42 27.64
CA GLU A 713 51.56 15.57 28.23
C GLU A 713 50.85 15.20 29.53
N ALA A 714 50.14 14.06 29.57
CA ALA A 714 49.54 13.53 30.79
C ALA A 714 50.60 13.17 31.86
N ALA A 715 51.72 12.56 31.47
CA ALA A 715 52.83 12.29 32.38
C ALA A 715 53.45 13.60 32.92
N LEU A 716 53.65 14.61 32.07
CA LEU A 716 54.13 15.94 32.47
C LEU A 716 53.21 16.65 33.46
N ALA A 717 51.89 16.50 33.30
CA ALA A 717 50.91 17.09 34.22
C ALA A 717 51.08 16.60 35.67
N THR A 718 51.62 15.39 35.88
CA THR A 718 51.95 14.87 37.22
C THR A 718 53.14 15.57 37.89
N ARG A 719 53.95 16.32 37.12
CA ARG A 719 55.22 16.96 37.53
C ARG A 719 56.31 16.01 38.05
N GLU A 720 56.12 14.70 37.99
CA GLU A 720 57.12 13.71 38.41
C GLU A 720 58.02 13.31 37.21
N ALA A 721 59.29 13.72 37.25
CA ALA A 721 60.26 13.40 36.19
C ALA A 721 60.40 11.88 35.93
N GLN A 722 60.22 11.05 36.97
CA GLN A 722 60.28 9.59 36.87
C GLN A 722 59.17 9.02 35.95
N ASN A 723 57.96 9.58 36.02
CA ASN A 723 56.84 9.17 35.16
C ASN A 723 57.09 9.54 33.70
N LEU A 724 57.56 10.78 33.45
CA LEU A 724 57.90 11.24 32.11
C LEU A 724 59.01 10.38 31.48
N ALA A 725 60.06 10.06 32.24
CA ALA A 725 61.14 9.17 31.80
C ALA A 725 60.64 7.75 31.48
N ALA A 726 59.74 7.19 32.30
CA ALA A 726 59.16 5.87 32.07
C ALA A 726 58.31 5.82 30.80
N VAL A 727 57.50 6.86 30.53
CA VAL A 727 56.65 6.96 29.33
C VAL A 727 57.49 7.20 28.07
N LEU A 728 58.52 8.06 28.14
CA LEU A 728 59.48 8.25 27.04
C LEU A 728 60.20 6.95 26.66
N ARG A 729 60.65 6.19 27.66
CA ARG A 729 61.26 4.88 27.43
C ARG A 729 60.27 3.88 26.84
N PHE A 730 59.04 3.84 27.35
CA PHE A 730 58.01 2.95 26.80
C PHE A 730 57.79 3.18 25.31
N PHE A 731 57.56 4.41 24.86
CA PHE A 731 57.37 4.67 23.43
C PHE A 731 58.65 4.47 22.59
N SER A 732 59.82 4.71 23.19
CA SER A 732 61.13 4.42 22.59
C SER A 732 61.38 2.94 22.29
N ASP A 733 60.70 2.04 23.01
CA ASP A 733 60.82 0.58 22.87
C ASP A 733 59.56 -0.04 22.20
N PHE A 734 58.40 0.62 22.25
CA PHE A 734 57.11 0.13 21.74
C PHE A 734 56.71 0.66 20.35
N LEU A 735 57.14 1.87 19.97
CA LEU A 735 56.84 2.47 18.65
C LEU A 735 58.10 2.56 17.77
N PRO A 736 58.16 1.83 16.63
CA PRO A 736 59.28 1.98 15.70
C PRO A 736 59.34 3.40 15.13
N GLY A 737 60.54 3.98 15.08
CA GLY A 737 60.76 5.36 14.61
C GLY A 737 60.44 6.47 15.64
N PHE A 738 59.88 6.17 16.82
CA PHE A 738 59.52 7.22 17.80
C PHE A 738 60.70 8.12 18.21
N LYS A 739 61.91 7.56 18.29
CA LYS A 739 63.16 8.26 18.64
C LYS A 739 63.53 9.38 17.65
N GLU A 740 63.03 9.31 16.41
CA GLU A 740 63.27 10.30 15.35
C GLU A 740 62.20 11.41 15.32
N THR A 741 61.19 11.33 16.19
CA THR A 741 60.11 12.33 16.24
C THR A 741 60.50 13.62 16.94
N SER A 742 59.87 14.73 16.53
CA SER A 742 59.92 16.02 17.22
C SER A 742 59.49 15.92 18.69
N ASP A 743 58.51 15.04 18.98
CA ASP A 743 57.97 14.86 20.32
C ASP A 743 59.01 14.23 21.24
N CYS A 744 59.67 13.14 20.84
CA CYS A 744 60.77 12.56 21.61
C CYS A 744 61.85 13.62 21.90
N SER A 745 62.26 14.37 20.87
CA SER A 745 63.27 15.45 20.97
C SER A 745 62.84 16.67 21.82
N ARG A 746 61.54 16.84 22.04
CA ARG A 746 60.93 17.91 22.87
C ARG A 746 60.82 17.45 24.32
N TYR A 747 60.15 16.33 24.56
CA TYR A 747 59.89 15.82 25.92
C TYR A 747 61.17 15.31 26.60
N GLN A 748 62.16 14.81 25.86
CA GLN A 748 63.48 14.50 26.41
C GLN A 748 64.26 15.75 26.86
N ARG A 749 64.02 16.91 26.24
CA ARG A 749 64.59 18.19 26.68
C ARG A 749 63.93 18.68 27.96
N ILE A 750 62.59 18.67 27.99
CA ILE A 750 61.81 19.04 29.18
C ILE A 750 62.15 18.12 30.38
N LEU A 751 62.42 16.83 30.13
CA LEU A 751 62.87 15.91 31.19
C LEU A 751 64.21 16.34 31.83
N VAL A 752 65.14 16.89 31.04
CA VAL A 752 66.43 17.41 31.53
C VAL A 752 66.28 18.77 32.22
N GLU A 753 65.24 19.54 31.88
CA GLU A 753 64.87 20.77 32.59
C GLU A 753 64.10 20.49 33.91
N MET A 754 63.68 19.24 34.14
CA MET A 754 62.99 18.77 35.35
C MET A 754 63.87 17.97 36.32
N SER A 755 65.14 17.72 36.00
CA SER A 755 66.07 16.86 36.75
C SER A 755 67.17 17.64 37.46
#